data_AF-A0AA45G7L2-F1
#
_entry.id   AF-A0AA45G7L2-F1
#
_cell.length_a   1.000
_cell.length_b   1.000
_cell.length_c   1.000
_cell.angle_alpha   90.00
_cell.angle_beta   90.00
_cell.angle_gamma   90.00
#
_symmetry.space_group_name_H-M   'P 1'
#
loop_
_entity.id
_entity.type
_entity.pdbx_description
1 polymer ?
#
loop_
_entity_poly.entity_id
_entity_poly.type
_entity_poly.pdbx_seq_one_letter_code
_entity_poly.pdbx_strand_id
1 'polypeptide(L)'
;MTVTVLRAGPQTTVQDWPGRVGYWKVGVPPSGPMDDLSFRLANRAVGNAESAPGLEAVLAGPSLRFDAPTVVAVTGAPVRVTRNGVTVPQWVPVTCAAGDVLDIGPVGSVGMRVYLAVAGGIEVPDYLGSASTFTLGRFGGHEGRPLREGDELALHSPDVGRRPRRILLDEQPAFTNAWQLAVTVGPHGAPEFFTAEDIADLFDADYEVHFNSDRTGVRLVGPQPRWARADGGEAGLHPSNIHDNAYSIGALDFTGDTPILLGPDGPSLGGFVCPVTVVTAQRWKLGQLKPGDTVRFVAVRSGETASPAQVGLGRRATVPHVLSTGGDDDNGILARSRTADGTTAVTYRRSGDDNILVEYGDLTLDLALRARVHALGERIEADRPRGLLDLTPGIRSLQVKADPDVWSQATMLDWLIECESELPAAEDLVVPSRTVELPLSWDDPSTREAIERYMLGVRSDAPWCPWNIEFIRRMNGLGSVDEVYRTVFDAEYLVLGLGDVYLGAPVAVPLDPRHRLVTTKYNPARTWTPENAVGIGGAYLCIYGMEGPGGYQFVGRTTQVWNHRHPLGAPGFEEQRPWLLRFFDRIRWYPVSAEELLDMRADVAAGRGASTRIADGTFSLAEHQSFLDANADDIAARRVAMESARAQERQRWADHGEFAAKAVVA
;
A
#
# COMPACT_ATOMS: atom_id res chain seq x y z
N MET A 1 -8.65 34.30 -7.72
CA MET A 1 -9.76 34.16 -6.76
C MET A 1 -9.25 33.28 -5.64
N THR A 2 -9.60 33.58 -4.40
CA THR A 2 -9.17 32.85 -3.22
C THR A 2 -10.33 32.46 -2.32
N VAL A 3 -10.15 31.37 -1.60
CA VAL A 3 -11.06 30.90 -0.56
C VAL A 3 -10.32 30.90 0.76
N THR A 4 -10.81 31.62 1.75
CA THR A 4 -10.27 31.58 3.12
C THR A 4 -10.95 30.46 3.90
N VAL A 5 -10.17 29.62 4.55
CA VAL A 5 -10.66 28.60 5.49
C VAL A 5 -10.93 29.25 6.85
N LEU A 6 -12.20 29.42 7.21
CA LEU A 6 -12.61 29.94 8.53
C LEU A 6 -12.62 28.84 9.59
N ARG A 7 -13.01 27.62 9.20
CA ARG A 7 -12.98 26.41 10.02
C ARG A 7 -12.57 25.25 9.13
N ALA A 8 -11.52 24.52 9.48
CA ALA A 8 -11.02 23.42 8.63
C ALA A 8 -11.85 22.13 8.74
N GLY A 9 -12.48 21.89 9.90
CA GLY A 9 -13.03 20.57 10.23
C GLY A 9 -11.94 19.60 10.74
N PRO A 10 -12.31 18.37 11.14
CA PRO A 10 -11.37 17.41 11.74
C PRO A 10 -10.23 17.00 10.80
N GLN A 11 -10.56 16.75 9.54
CA GLN A 11 -9.59 16.45 8.49
C GLN A 11 -10.21 16.80 7.14
N THR A 12 -9.76 17.90 6.54
CA THR A 12 -10.13 18.31 5.18
C THR A 12 -8.88 18.37 4.33
N THR A 13 -8.86 17.71 3.18
CA THR A 13 -7.70 17.63 2.27
C THR A 13 -8.10 17.95 0.84
N VAL A 14 -7.14 18.44 0.04
CA VAL A 14 -7.31 18.58 -1.40
C VAL A 14 -7.08 17.21 -2.04
N GLN A 15 -8.01 16.78 -2.89
CA GLN A 15 -7.93 15.52 -3.61
C GLN A 15 -8.31 15.72 -5.08
N ASP A 16 -7.77 14.91 -5.97
CA ASP A 16 -8.20 14.78 -7.36
C ASP A 16 -8.46 13.31 -7.72
N TRP A 17 -9.03 13.07 -8.90
CA TRP A 17 -9.33 11.73 -9.40
C TRP A 17 -8.70 11.56 -10.80
N PRO A 18 -8.04 10.43 -11.11
CA PRO A 18 -7.93 9.18 -10.33
C PRO A 18 -6.86 9.21 -9.24
N GLY A 19 -6.31 10.38 -8.91
CA GLY A 19 -5.17 10.49 -8.00
C GLY A 19 -3.84 10.25 -8.71
N ARG A 20 -2.84 9.89 -7.92
CA ARG A 20 -1.43 9.72 -8.28
C ARG A 20 -1.12 8.31 -8.80
N VAL A 21 -1.49 8.04 -10.03
CA VAL A 21 -1.32 6.71 -10.66
C VAL A 21 0.06 6.52 -11.31
N GLY A 22 0.48 5.27 -11.50
CA GLY A 22 1.75 4.91 -12.20
C GLY A 22 2.99 4.77 -11.31
N TYR A 23 2.80 4.87 -9.99
CA TYR A 23 3.88 4.81 -9.00
C TYR A 23 3.64 3.74 -7.92
N TRP A 24 2.71 2.80 -8.12
CA TRP A 24 2.41 1.75 -7.15
C TRP A 24 3.62 0.82 -6.95
N LYS A 25 4.39 0.58 -8.03
CA LYS A 25 5.65 -0.17 -8.01
C LYS A 25 6.77 0.38 -7.12
N VAL A 26 6.61 1.59 -6.61
CA VAL A 26 7.53 2.21 -5.64
C VAL A 26 6.83 2.59 -4.33
N GLY A 27 5.61 2.11 -4.08
CA GLY A 27 4.85 2.40 -2.87
C GLY A 27 4.43 3.86 -2.72
N VAL A 28 4.18 4.53 -3.84
CA VAL A 28 3.48 5.81 -3.82
C VAL A 28 2.00 5.52 -4.09
N PRO A 29 1.12 5.73 -3.09
CA PRO A 29 -0.30 5.48 -3.27
C PRO A 29 -0.93 6.50 -4.21
N PRO A 30 -2.05 6.14 -4.88
CA PRO A 30 -2.80 7.10 -5.67
C PRO A 30 -3.41 8.19 -4.81
N SER A 31 -3.70 7.92 -3.54
CA SER A 31 -4.53 8.79 -2.73
C SER A 31 -5.85 9.07 -3.46
N GLY A 32 -6.18 10.32 -3.74
CA GLY A 32 -7.47 10.65 -4.32
C GLY A 32 -8.61 10.55 -3.30
N PRO A 33 -9.85 10.81 -3.74
CA PRO A 33 -11.02 10.68 -2.90
C PRO A 33 -11.23 9.21 -2.49
N MET A 34 -11.50 8.96 -1.21
CA MET A 34 -11.81 7.62 -0.71
C MET A 34 -13.20 7.14 -1.16
N ASP A 35 -14.12 8.08 -1.42
CA ASP A 35 -15.36 7.91 -2.18
C ASP A 35 -15.26 8.69 -3.49
N ASP A 36 -14.77 8.01 -4.53
CA ASP A 36 -14.57 8.57 -5.86
C ASP A 36 -15.88 8.99 -6.53
N LEU A 37 -16.97 8.28 -6.23
CA LEU A 37 -18.27 8.52 -6.84
C LEU A 37 -18.83 9.88 -6.43
N SER A 38 -18.92 10.14 -5.13
CA SER A 38 -19.42 11.42 -4.61
C SER A 38 -18.53 12.57 -5.06
N PHE A 39 -17.20 12.40 -5.02
CA PHE A 39 -16.24 13.41 -5.49
C PHE A 39 -16.47 13.79 -6.96
N ARG A 40 -16.55 12.80 -7.85
CA ARG A 40 -16.78 13.03 -9.28
C ARG A 40 -18.14 13.66 -9.53
N LEU A 41 -19.18 13.26 -8.79
CA LEU A 41 -20.51 13.88 -8.84
C LEU A 41 -20.49 15.34 -8.38
N ALA A 42 -19.68 15.70 -7.38
CA ALA A 42 -19.48 17.10 -6.98
C ALA A 42 -18.92 17.94 -8.14
N ASN A 43 -17.86 17.42 -8.78
CA ASN A 43 -17.25 18.07 -9.93
C ASN A 43 -18.23 18.23 -11.11
N ARG A 44 -18.99 17.18 -11.43
CA ARG A 44 -20.04 17.26 -12.47
C ARG A 44 -21.12 18.29 -12.14
N ALA A 45 -21.47 18.44 -10.86
CA ALA A 45 -22.51 19.37 -10.44
C ALA A 45 -22.15 20.85 -10.73
N VAL A 46 -20.87 21.20 -10.58
CA VAL A 46 -20.35 22.55 -10.86
C VAL A 46 -19.86 22.73 -12.31
N GLY A 47 -19.92 21.68 -13.13
CA GLY A 47 -19.49 21.70 -14.54
C GLY A 47 -18.01 21.38 -14.77
N ASN A 48 -17.26 21.00 -13.74
CA ASN A 48 -15.85 20.66 -13.87
C ASN A 48 -15.63 19.36 -14.68
N ALA A 49 -14.39 19.17 -15.13
CA ALA A 49 -13.89 17.82 -15.39
C ALA A 49 -13.92 17.01 -14.09
N GLU A 50 -14.17 15.70 -14.19
CA GLU A 50 -14.26 14.83 -13.01
C GLU A 50 -12.95 14.75 -12.22
N SER A 51 -11.83 15.03 -12.88
CA SER A 51 -10.48 15.08 -12.32
C SER A 51 -10.10 16.42 -11.67
N ALA A 52 -10.97 17.43 -11.71
CA ALA A 52 -10.62 18.73 -11.13
C ALA A 52 -10.41 18.62 -9.60
N PRO A 53 -9.38 19.25 -9.03
CA PRO A 53 -9.14 19.18 -7.59
C PRO A 53 -10.30 19.77 -6.78
N GLY A 54 -10.70 19.05 -5.74
CA GLY A 54 -11.74 19.43 -4.80
C GLY A 54 -11.36 19.07 -3.37
N LEU A 55 -12.27 19.30 -2.42
CA LEU A 55 -12.04 18.97 -1.02
C LEU A 55 -12.72 17.66 -0.64
N GLU A 56 -11.99 16.78 0.04
CA GLU A 56 -12.52 15.70 0.86
C GLU A 56 -12.50 16.12 2.33
N ALA A 57 -13.63 16.03 3.02
CA ALA A 57 -13.75 16.30 4.46
C ALA A 57 -14.31 15.11 5.23
N VAL A 58 -13.77 14.86 6.41
CA VAL A 58 -14.07 13.70 7.26
C VAL A 58 -14.81 14.14 8.53
N LEU A 59 -15.93 13.48 8.87
CA LEU A 59 -16.82 13.72 10.03
C LEU A 59 -17.54 15.08 10.06
N ALA A 60 -16.89 16.17 9.66
CA ALA A 60 -17.49 17.48 9.49
C ALA A 60 -16.75 18.27 8.41
N GLY A 61 -17.48 18.99 7.56
CA GLY A 61 -16.88 19.79 6.50
C GLY A 61 -16.32 21.14 6.99
N PRO A 62 -15.62 21.88 6.12
CA PRO A 62 -15.08 23.20 6.46
C PRO A 62 -16.15 24.31 6.45
N SER A 63 -15.78 25.46 7.03
CA SER A 63 -16.42 26.76 6.81
C SER A 63 -15.49 27.62 5.94
N LEU A 64 -15.99 28.10 4.81
CA LEU A 64 -15.19 28.71 3.75
C LEU A 64 -15.78 30.05 3.34
N ARG A 65 -14.93 31.07 3.18
CA ARG A 65 -15.31 32.39 2.68
C ARG A 65 -14.72 32.63 1.31
N PHE A 66 -15.55 33.03 0.35
CA PHE A 66 -15.14 33.25 -1.05
C PHE A 66 -14.86 34.74 -1.30
N ASP A 67 -13.72 35.07 -1.91
CA ASP A 67 -13.37 36.48 -2.23
C ASP A 67 -14.06 37.00 -3.51
N ALA A 68 -14.55 36.09 -4.35
CA ALA A 68 -15.12 36.36 -5.65
C ALA A 68 -16.37 35.48 -5.91
N PRO A 69 -17.26 35.90 -6.83
CA PRO A 69 -18.41 35.08 -7.20
C PRO A 69 -17.99 33.73 -7.82
N THR A 70 -18.59 32.63 -7.37
CA THR A 70 -18.34 31.28 -7.90
C THR A 70 -19.55 30.37 -7.73
N VAL A 71 -19.47 29.15 -8.24
CA VAL A 71 -20.45 28.08 -8.05
C VAL A 71 -19.79 26.94 -7.31
N VAL A 72 -20.47 26.41 -6.29
CA VAL A 72 -20.00 25.29 -5.48
C VAL A 72 -21.03 24.18 -5.42
N ALA A 73 -20.60 22.96 -5.14
CA ALA A 73 -21.52 21.85 -4.84
C ALA A 73 -20.93 20.97 -3.74
N VAL A 74 -21.80 20.62 -2.79
CA VAL A 74 -21.48 19.67 -1.71
C VAL A 74 -22.18 18.34 -2.00
N THR A 75 -21.48 17.22 -1.84
CA THR A 75 -21.96 15.84 -2.05
C THR A 75 -21.38 14.89 -0.99
N GLY A 76 -21.64 13.59 -1.08
CA GLY A 76 -21.20 12.60 -0.09
C GLY A 76 -22.21 12.45 1.05
N ALA A 77 -21.72 12.13 2.24
CA ALA A 77 -22.55 11.84 3.40
C ALA A 77 -23.54 12.97 3.71
N PRO A 78 -24.76 12.66 4.21
CA PRO A 78 -25.75 13.68 4.54
C PRO A 78 -25.25 14.68 5.58
N VAL A 79 -25.26 15.97 5.21
CA VAL A 79 -24.86 17.09 6.06
C VAL A 79 -25.79 18.29 5.88
N ARG A 80 -25.88 19.12 6.92
CA ARG A 80 -26.46 20.46 6.78
C ARG A 80 -25.41 21.38 6.13
N VAL A 81 -25.78 22.01 5.02
CA VAL A 81 -24.97 23.03 4.34
C VAL A 81 -25.68 24.37 4.46
N THR A 82 -24.96 25.42 4.83
CA THR A 82 -25.51 26.78 4.90
C THR A 82 -24.67 27.77 4.11
N ARG A 83 -25.32 28.77 3.51
CA ARG A 83 -24.69 29.95 2.91
C ARG A 83 -25.17 31.18 3.68
N ASN A 84 -24.24 31.87 4.36
CA ASN A 84 -24.55 32.98 5.27
C ASN A 84 -25.63 32.62 6.31
N GLY A 85 -25.56 31.40 6.87
CA GLY A 85 -26.53 30.89 7.85
C GLY A 85 -27.85 30.36 7.28
N VAL A 86 -28.13 30.58 5.98
CA VAL A 86 -29.33 30.05 5.31
C VAL A 86 -29.04 28.66 4.75
N THR A 87 -29.86 27.67 5.10
CA THR A 87 -29.70 26.29 4.60
C THR A 87 -29.84 26.24 3.08
N VAL A 88 -28.89 25.58 2.42
CA VAL A 88 -28.88 25.31 0.98
C VAL A 88 -28.87 23.79 0.73
N PRO A 89 -29.42 23.31 -0.39
CA PRO A 89 -29.47 21.89 -0.68
C PRO A 89 -28.08 21.31 -1.01
N GLN A 90 -27.77 20.13 -0.47
CA GLN A 90 -26.70 19.25 -0.96
C GLN A 90 -27.05 18.72 -2.37
N TRP A 91 -26.06 18.28 -3.15
CA TRP A 91 -26.22 17.72 -4.51
C TRP A 91 -26.72 18.70 -5.58
N VAL A 92 -26.75 19.99 -5.26
CA VAL A 92 -27.20 21.07 -6.14
C VAL A 92 -26.11 22.14 -6.24
N PRO A 93 -25.83 22.69 -7.44
CA PRO A 93 -24.92 23.83 -7.58
C PRO A 93 -25.50 25.05 -6.86
N VAL A 94 -24.70 25.64 -5.97
CA VAL A 94 -25.01 26.83 -5.19
C VAL A 94 -24.12 27.97 -5.67
N THR A 95 -24.71 29.09 -6.07
CA THR A 95 -23.96 30.30 -6.39
C THR A 95 -23.56 31.02 -5.10
N CYS A 96 -22.29 31.30 -4.94
CA CYS A 96 -21.72 32.13 -3.87
C CYS A 96 -21.31 33.48 -4.47
N ALA A 97 -21.69 34.57 -3.83
CA ALA A 97 -21.18 35.90 -4.13
C ALA A 97 -19.84 36.15 -3.40
N ALA A 98 -19.13 37.22 -3.79
CA ALA A 98 -17.98 37.69 -3.03
C ALA A 98 -18.39 38.03 -1.59
N GLY A 99 -17.63 37.50 -0.62
CA GLY A 99 -17.88 37.64 0.81
C GLY A 99 -18.82 36.59 1.40
N ASP A 100 -19.48 35.75 0.59
CA ASP A 100 -20.34 34.68 1.11
C ASP A 100 -19.51 33.65 1.89
N VAL A 101 -20.11 33.15 2.97
CA VAL A 101 -19.59 32.06 3.79
C VAL A 101 -20.43 30.82 3.56
N LEU A 102 -19.80 29.75 3.07
CA LEU A 102 -20.38 28.40 3.00
C LEU A 102 -19.90 27.62 4.22
N ASP A 103 -20.83 27.15 5.05
CA ASP A 103 -20.53 26.29 6.20
C ASP A 103 -21.12 24.89 6.00
N ILE A 104 -20.25 23.89 6.11
CA ILE A 104 -20.59 22.47 6.02
C ILE A 104 -20.55 21.87 7.43
N GLY A 105 -21.71 21.47 7.94
CA GLY A 105 -21.85 20.95 9.30
C GLY A 105 -21.26 19.56 9.51
N PRO A 106 -21.49 18.98 10.70
CA PRO A 106 -21.15 17.59 10.98
C PRO A 106 -22.01 16.62 10.17
N VAL A 107 -21.40 15.49 9.80
CA VAL A 107 -22.07 14.34 9.19
C VAL A 107 -23.12 13.79 10.14
N GLY A 108 -24.28 13.40 9.57
CA GLY A 108 -25.40 12.82 10.32
C GLY A 108 -25.15 11.37 10.75
N SER A 109 -26.20 10.55 10.71
CA SER A 109 -26.18 9.18 11.22
C SER A 109 -25.59 8.12 10.27
N VAL A 110 -25.42 8.46 8.98
CA VAL A 110 -24.94 7.56 7.93
C VAL A 110 -23.82 8.23 7.13
N GLY A 111 -22.88 7.42 6.62
CA GLY A 111 -21.68 7.91 5.94
C GLY A 111 -20.66 8.56 6.87
N MET A 112 -19.55 9.01 6.29
CA MET A 112 -18.41 9.59 7.01
C MET A 112 -17.76 10.77 6.27
N ARG A 113 -17.76 10.77 4.93
CA ARG A 113 -17.03 11.72 4.11
C ARG A 113 -17.94 12.58 3.24
N VAL A 114 -17.59 13.84 3.13
CA VAL A 114 -18.30 14.87 2.37
C VAL A 114 -17.33 15.52 1.39
N TYR A 115 -17.81 15.83 0.20
CA TYR A 115 -16.99 16.40 -0.86
C TYR A 115 -17.50 17.77 -1.27
N LEU A 116 -16.58 18.70 -1.49
CA LEU A 116 -16.86 20.03 -2.02
C LEU A 116 -16.10 20.22 -3.33
N ALA A 117 -16.83 20.52 -4.39
CA ALA A 117 -16.27 21.05 -5.63
C ALA A 117 -16.55 22.55 -5.75
N VAL A 118 -15.60 23.28 -6.30
CA VAL A 118 -15.72 24.69 -6.69
C VAL A 118 -15.55 24.76 -8.20
N ALA A 119 -16.37 25.54 -8.90
CA ALA A 119 -16.24 25.73 -10.34
C ALA A 119 -14.82 26.21 -10.70
N GLY A 120 -14.18 25.54 -11.66
CA GLY A 120 -12.78 25.74 -12.01
C GLY A 120 -11.81 24.78 -11.30
N GLY A 121 -12.15 24.34 -10.09
CA GLY A 121 -11.27 23.52 -9.25
C GLY A 121 -10.30 24.36 -8.41
N ILE A 122 -9.66 23.69 -7.45
CA ILE A 122 -8.65 24.29 -6.57
C ILE A 122 -7.30 24.28 -7.27
N GLU A 123 -6.62 25.43 -7.25
CA GLU A 123 -5.27 25.57 -7.82
C GLU A 123 -4.22 25.20 -6.76
N VAL A 124 -3.59 24.05 -6.95
CA VAL A 124 -2.44 23.57 -6.17
C VAL A 124 -1.40 22.98 -7.12
N PRO A 125 -0.10 23.01 -6.77
CA PRO A 125 0.91 22.36 -7.57
C PRO A 125 0.71 20.85 -7.61
N ASP A 126 0.82 20.26 -8.80
CA ASP A 126 0.97 18.82 -8.92
C ASP A 126 2.31 18.40 -8.32
N TYR A 127 2.25 17.38 -7.47
CA TYR A 127 3.39 16.51 -7.20
C TYR A 127 3.19 15.27 -8.09
N LEU A 128 4.21 14.56 -8.58
CA LEU A 128 4.09 13.29 -9.36
C LEU A 128 2.78 13.11 -10.18
N GLY A 129 2.41 14.12 -10.98
CA GLY A 129 1.21 14.10 -11.85
C GLY A 129 -0.17 14.22 -11.19
N SER A 130 -0.28 14.61 -9.92
CA SER A 130 -1.57 14.73 -9.21
C SER A 130 -1.54 15.76 -8.07
N ALA A 131 -2.68 16.43 -7.91
CA ALA A 131 -3.01 17.38 -6.85
C ALA A 131 -3.42 16.70 -5.52
N SER A 132 -3.53 15.38 -5.47
CA SER A 132 -3.95 14.68 -4.26
C SER A 132 -2.97 14.76 -3.10
N THR A 133 -3.48 15.08 -1.91
CA THR A 133 -2.73 15.05 -0.67
C THR A 133 -2.52 13.63 -0.18
N PHE A 134 -1.25 13.25 0.00
CA PHE A 134 -0.84 12.07 0.79
C PHE A 134 -0.25 12.56 2.11
N THR A 135 -1.04 12.54 3.19
CA THR A 135 -0.69 13.15 4.48
C THR A 135 0.49 12.46 5.17
N LEU A 136 0.55 11.14 5.01
CA LEU A 136 1.64 10.29 5.51
C LEU A 136 2.97 10.66 4.85
N GLY A 137 3.01 10.79 3.52
CA GLY A 137 4.19 11.22 2.78
C GLY A 137 4.45 12.73 2.80
N ARG A 138 3.53 13.53 3.36
CA ARG A 138 3.60 14.99 3.47
C ARG A 138 3.81 15.72 2.14
N PHE A 139 3.13 15.27 1.07
CA PHE A 139 3.18 15.92 -0.24
C PHE A 139 1.81 15.95 -0.95
N GLY A 140 1.73 16.78 -1.99
CA GLY A 140 0.51 17.00 -2.78
C GLY A 140 -0.55 17.84 -2.08
N GLY A 141 -1.52 18.33 -2.84
CA GLY A 141 -2.57 19.23 -2.36
C GLY A 141 -2.02 20.50 -1.69
N HIS A 142 -2.66 20.93 -0.60
CA HIS A 142 -2.21 22.13 0.12
C HIS A 142 -1.09 21.78 1.11
N GLU A 143 0.16 22.01 0.68
CA GLU A 143 1.37 21.81 1.49
C GLU A 143 1.53 20.38 2.07
N GLY A 144 0.95 19.36 1.42
CA GLY A 144 1.06 17.97 1.87
C GLY A 144 0.31 17.64 3.17
N ARG A 145 -0.64 18.49 3.60
CA ARG A 145 -1.32 18.36 4.89
C ARG A 145 -2.83 18.62 4.80
N PRO A 146 -3.60 18.24 5.83
CA PRO A 146 -4.95 18.76 6.00
C PRO A 146 -4.96 20.29 6.14
N LEU A 147 -6.07 20.89 5.71
CA LEU A 147 -6.31 22.32 5.86
C LEU A 147 -6.34 22.73 7.34
N ARG A 148 -6.00 24.00 7.58
CA ARG A 148 -6.01 24.67 8.88
C ARG A 148 -6.81 25.97 8.77
N GLU A 149 -7.27 26.46 9.92
CA GLU A 149 -7.91 27.78 9.98
C GLU A 149 -6.92 28.86 9.53
N GLY A 150 -7.39 29.76 8.67
CA GLY A 150 -6.58 30.82 8.07
C GLY A 150 -5.87 30.43 6.77
N ASP A 151 -5.89 29.16 6.35
CA ASP A 151 -5.36 28.77 5.04
C ASP A 151 -6.13 29.51 3.93
N GLU A 152 -5.40 29.91 2.88
CA GLU A 152 -5.96 30.50 1.67
C GLU A 152 -5.72 29.57 0.48
N LEU A 153 -6.81 29.20 -0.20
CA LEU A 153 -6.77 28.33 -1.37
C LEU A 153 -7.00 29.17 -2.63
N ALA A 154 -6.07 29.09 -3.57
CA ALA A 154 -6.27 29.65 -4.91
C ALA A 154 -7.27 28.81 -5.70
N LEU A 155 -8.04 29.46 -6.57
CA LEU A 155 -8.97 28.81 -7.48
C LEU A 155 -8.62 29.15 -8.93
N HIS A 156 -8.80 28.17 -9.81
CA HIS A 156 -8.79 28.42 -11.24
C HIS A 156 -10.01 29.24 -11.68
N SER A 157 -10.01 29.67 -12.95
CA SER A 157 -11.15 30.39 -13.53
C SER A 157 -12.43 29.54 -13.48
N PRO A 158 -13.59 30.09 -13.05
CA PRO A 158 -14.84 29.36 -12.98
C PRO A 158 -15.49 29.10 -14.36
N ASP A 159 -14.92 29.64 -15.46
CA ASP A 159 -15.39 29.36 -16.81
C ASP A 159 -14.93 27.98 -17.29
N VAL A 160 -15.71 26.96 -16.93
CA VAL A 160 -15.41 25.55 -17.22
C VAL A 160 -16.11 25.00 -18.47
N GLY A 161 -16.73 25.86 -19.29
CA GLY A 161 -17.33 25.49 -20.58
C GLY A 161 -18.54 24.53 -20.54
N ARG A 162 -18.87 23.95 -19.39
CA ARG A 162 -20.06 23.12 -19.15
C ARG A 162 -20.98 23.81 -18.14
N ARG A 163 -22.29 23.68 -18.35
CA ARG A 163 -23.27 24.30 -17.45
C ARG A 163 -23.39 23.49 -16.15
N PRO A 164 -23.34 24.14 -14.97
CA PRO A 164 -23.67 23.50 -13.71
C PRO A 164 -25.06 22.89 -13.74
N ARG A 165 -25.23 21.73 -13.08
CA ARG A 165 -26.52 21.04 -12.96
C ARG A 165 -26.65 20.37 -11.59
N ARG A 166 -27.88 20.16 -11.13
CA ARG A 166 -28.12 19.27 -9.98
C ARG A 166 -27.82 17.82 -10.33
N ILE A 167 -27.42 17.06 -9.33
CA ILE A 167 -27.31 15.61 -9.38
C ILE A 167 -28.68 15.02 -9.01
N LEU A 168 -29.21 14.16 -9.89
CA LEU A 168 -30.53 13.57 -9.71
C LEU A 168 -30.49 12.47 -8.64
N LEU A 169 -31.64 12.18 -8.03
CA LEU A 169 -31.72 11.21 -6.93
C LEU A 169 -31.26 9.81 -7.35
N ASP A 170 -31.49 9.43 -8.60
CA ASP A 170 -31.07 8.17 -9.21
C ASP A 170 -29.60 8.14 -9.67
N GLU A 171 -28.87 9.23 -9.46
CA GLU A 171 -27.40 9.28 -9.57
C GLU A 171 -26.72 9.28 -8.19
N GLN A 172 -27.46 9.58 -7.13
CA GLN A 172 -26.91 9.70 -5.78
C GLN A 172 -26.66 8.32 -5.16
N PRO A 173 -25.50 8.10 -4.52
CA PRO A 173 -25.24 6.87 -3.77
C PRO A 173 -26.16 6.75 -2.55
N ALA A 174 -26.55 5.52 -2.21
CA ALA A 174 -27.27 5.20 -0.99
C ALA A 174 -26.30 5.02 0.18
N PHE A 175 -26.53 5.75 1.28
CA PHE A 175 -25.77 5.63 2.53
C PHE A 175 -26.54 4.81 3.56
N THR A 176 -25.83 3.97 4.30
CA THR A 176 -26.38 3.06 5.32
C THR A 176 -25.36 2.89 6.45
N ASN A 177 -25.72 2.13 7.48
CA ASN A 177 -24.81 1.65 8.53
C ASN A 177 -24.58 0.13 8.46
N ALA A 178 -25.31 -0.56 7.58
CA ALA A 178 -25.16 -1.98 7.29
C ALA A 178 -24.91 -2.14 5.78
N TRP A 179 -23.66 -2.39 5.44
CA TRP A 179 -23.14 -2.35 4.08
C TRP A 179 -22.96 -3.75 3.50
N GLN A 180 -23.28 -3.89 2.22
CA GLN A 180 -22.81 -5.01 1.41
C GLN A 180 -21.71 -4.52 0.47
N LEU A 181 -20.58 -5.22 0.44
CA LEU A 181 -19.46 -4.94 -0.47
C LEU A 181 -19.37 -6.03 -1.52
N ALA A 182 -19.49 -5.66 -2.79
CA ALA A 182 -19.28 -6.59 -3.88
C ALA A 182 -17.79 -6.89 -4.01
N VAL A 183 -17.42 -8.17 -3.95
CA VAL A 183 -16.03 -8.62 -4.01
C VAL A 183 -15.85 -9.72 -5.04
N THR A 184 -14.68 -9.78 -5.65
CA THR A 184 -14.22 -10.97 -6.35
C THR A 184 -13.33 -11.80 -5.42
N VAL A 185 -13.42 -13.13 -5.51
CA VAL A 185 -12.50 -14.04 -4.81
C VAL A 185 -11.11 -13.96 -5.44
N GLY A 186 -10.09 -13.87 -4.60
CA GLY A 186 -8.68 -13.80 -4.96
C GLY A 186 -7.97 -12.53 -4.43
N PRO A 187 -6.62 -12.53 -4.43
CA PRO A 187 -5.76 -13.57 -5.04
C PRO A 187 -5.57 -14.85 -4.21
N HIS A 188 -5.75 -14.79 -2.90
CA HIS A 188 -5.34 -15.86 -1.99
C HIS A 188 -6.52 -16.61 -1.37
N GLY A 189 -7.70 -16.66 -2.02
CA GLY A 189 -8.90 -17.34 -1.51
C GLY A 189 -8.89 -18.87 -1.66
N ALA A 190 -7.88 -19.41 -2.35
CA ALA A 190 -7.74 -20.83 -2.65
C ALA A 190 -7.32 -21.68 -1.42
N PRO A 191 -7.57 -23.02 -1.47
CA PRO A 191 -7.36 -23.93 -0.34
C PRO A 191 -5.90 -24.12 0.10
N GLU A 192 -4.96 -23.46 -0.57
CA GLU A 192 -3.56 -23.40 -0.14
C GLU A 192 -3.32 -22.40 1.00
N PHE A 193 -4.24 -21.48 1.25
CA PHE A 193 -4.14 -20.46 2.29
C PHE A 193 -5.30 -20.52 3.29
N PHE A 194 -6.54 -20.61 2.80
CA PHE A 194 -7.75 -20.62 3.63
C PHE A 194 -8.50 -21.93 3.47
N THR A 195 -9.11 -22.45 4.53
CA THR A 195 -9.99 -23.61 4.41
C THR A 195 -11.29 -23.21 3.70
N ALA A 196 -12.01 -24.19 3.14
CA ALA A 196 -13.32 -23.92 2.54
C ALA A 196 -14.31 -23.32 3.55
N GLU A 197 -14.21 -23.73 4.82
CA GLU A 197 -15.02 -23.18 5.92
C GLU A 197 -14.64 -21.72 6.21
N ASP A 198 -13.35 -21.35 6.14
CA ASP A 198 -12.93 -19.96 6.34
C ASP A 198 -13.52 -19.03 5.26
N ILE A 199 -13.57 -19.50 4.02
CA ILE A 199 -14.18 -18.75 2.91
C ILE A 199 -15.70 -18.67 3.08
N ALA A 200 -16.36 -19.72 3.55
CA ALA A 200 -17.79 -19.68 3.86
C ALA A 200 -18.11 -18.68 4.98
N ASP A 201 -17.37 -18.76 6.10
CA ASP A 201 -17.53 -17.86 7.25
C ASP A 201 -17.31 -16.39 6.85
N LEU A 202 -16.36 -16.13 5.94
CA LEU A 202 -16.11 -14.78 5.41
C LEU A 202 -17.33 -14.18 4.73
N PHE A 203 -18.12 -14.99 4.00
CA PHE A 203 -19.30 -14.51 3.29
C PHE A 203 -20.58 -14.49 4.14
N ASP A 204 -20.66 -15.37 5.14
CA ASP A 204 -21.84 -15.48 6.01
C ASP A 204 -21.81 -14.44 7.16
N ALA A 205 -20.61 -14.04 7.60
CA ALA A 205 -20.45 -13.11 8.71
C ALA A 205 -20.82 -11.65 8.39
N ASP A 206 -21.26 -10.94 9.43
CA ASP A 206 -21.27 -9.47 9.45
C ASP A 206 -20.05 -9.01 10.25
N TYR A 207 -19.16 -8.27 9.59
CA TYR A 207 -17.97 -7.68 10.20
C TYR A 207 -18.31 -6.31 10.78
N GLU A 208 -17.75 -5.96 11.94
CA GLU A 208 -17.86 -4.62 12.51
C GLU A 208 -16.66 -3.75 12.12
N VAL A 209 -16.90 -2.51 11.71
CA VAL A 209 -15.83 -1.55 11.44
C VAL A 209 -15.20 -1.08 12.75
N HIS A 210 -13.90 -1.36 12.90
CA HIS A 210 -13.14 -0.98 14.09
C HIS A 210 -12.76 0.52 14.08
N PHE A 211 -12.65 1.14 15.26
CA PHE A 211 -12.34 2.57 15.39
C PHE A 211 -10.95 2.96 14.86
N ASN A 212 -10.01 2.03 14.83
CA ASN A 212 -8.65 2.23 14.32
C ASN A 212 -8.60 2.08 12.79
N SER A 213 -9.34 2.94 12.09
CA SER A 213 -9.50 2.94 10.64
C SER A 213 -9.26 4.34 10.06
N ASP A 214 -8.56 4.41 8.94
CA ASP A 214 -8.24 5.67 8.25
C ASP A 214 -8.13 5.46 6.72
N ARG A 215 -7.48 6.39 6.01
CA ARG A 215 -7.30 6.31 4.56
C ARG A 215 -6.33 5.21 4.12
N THR A 216 -5.47 4.70 5.02
CA THR A 216 -4.59 3.55 4.75
C THR A 216 -5.37 2.25 4.68
N GLY A 217 -6.43 2.14 5.48
CA GLY A 217 -7.35 1.02 5.44
C GLY A 217 -8.40 1.04 6.54
N VAL A 218 -9.46 0.27 6.32
CA VAL A 218 -10.58 0.09 7.24
C VAL A 218 -10.44 -1.25 7.94
N ARG A 219 -10.12 -1.21 9.23
CA ARG A 219 -9.97 -2.42 10.06
C ARG A 219 -11.33 -2.99 10.41
N LEU A 220 -11.42 -4.31 10.41
CA LEU A 220 -12.66 -5.03 10.68
C LEU A 220 -12.48 -5.96 11.88
N VAL A 221 -13.56 -6.14 12.63
CA VAL A 221 -13.70 -7.16 13.67
C VAL A 221 -14.65 -8.23 13.14
N GLY A 222 -14.22 -9.48 13.16
CA GLY A 222 -15.01 -10.60 12.64
C GLY A 222 -14.35 -11.95 12.91
N PRO A 223 -14.79 -13.03 12.23
CA PRO A 223 -14.26 -14.37 12.40
C PRO A 223 -12.75 -14.44 12.16
N GLN A 224 -12.07 -15.23 12.99
CA GLN A 224 -10.64 -15.54 12.81
C GLN A 224 -10.49 -16.77 11.88
N PRO A 225 -9.55 -16.76 10.93
CA PRO A 225 -9.33 -17.90 10.05
C PRO A 225 -8.74 -19.10 10.81
N ARG A 226 -9.13 -20.32 10.41
CA ARG A 226 -8.49 -21.57 10.88
C ARG A 226 -7.17 -21.87 10.17
N TRP A 227 -6.95 -21.28 8.98
CA TRP A 227 -5.78 -21.45 8.12
C TRP A 227 -5.62 -22.85 7.53
N ALA A 228 -5.30 -22.94 6.24
CA ALA A 228 -5.03 -24.21 5.56
C ALA A 228 -3.58 -24.70 5.73
N ARG A 229 -2.72 -23.91 6.38
CA ARG A 229 -1.30 -24.17 6.57
C ARG A 229 -0.86 -23.80 7.98
N ALA A 230 0.23 -24.42 8.43
CA ALA A 230 0.72 -24.27 9.81
C ALA A 230 1.61 -23.03 10.03
N ASP A 231 2.27 -22.52 8.97
CA ASP A 231 3.07 -21.30 8.99
C ASP A 231 3.31 -20.78 7.55
N GLY A 232 4.01 -19.64 7.43
CA GLY A 232 4.38 -19.02 6.16
C GLY A 232 5.84 -19.29 5.72
N GLY A 233 6.52 -20.26 6.34
CA GLY A 233 7.90 -20.62 5.98
C GLY A 233 8.91 -19.47 6.14
N GLU A 234 9.75 -19.26 5.11
CA GLU A 234 10.80 -18.22 5.12
C GLU A 234 10.26 -16.78 5.09
N ALA A 235 8.99 -16.60 4.72
CA ALA A 235 8.34 -15.29 4.71
C ALA A 235 7.84 -14.85 6.09
N GLY A 236 7.69 -15.78 7.03
CA GLY A 236 7.25 -15.51 8.40
C GLY A 236 6.55 -16.70 9.04
N LEU A 237 6.49 -16.71 10.38
CA LEU A 237 5.98 -17.84 11.15
C LEU A 237 4.45 -17.88 11.23
N HIS A 238 3.74 -16.81 10.87
CA HIS A 238 2.28 -16.81 10.88
C HIS A 238 1.72 -17.43 9.60
N PRO A 239 0.65 -18.26 9.63
CA PRO A 239 0.01 -18.82 8.45
C PRO A 239 -0.53 -17.80 7.45
N SER A 240 -0.64 -16.52 7.80
CA SER A 240 -0.99 -15.47 6.84
C SER A 240 0.21 -14.93 6.07
N ASN A 241 1.44 -15.23 6.49
CA ASN A 241 2.65 -14.68 5.88
C ASN A 241 2.95 -15.29 4.51
N ILE A 242 3.25 -14.44 3.53
CA ILE A 242 3.69 -14.82 2.19
C ILE A 242 4.92 -14.00 1.81
N HIS A 243 5.69 -14.50 0.84
CA HIS A 243 6.73 -13.70 0.22
C HIS A 243 6.11 -12.44 -0.36
N ASP A 244 6.66 -11.30 0.01
CA ASP A 244 6.02 -10.02 -0.17
C ASP A 244 5.61 -9.78 -1.65
N ASN A 245 4.34 -9.46 -1.87
CA ASN A 245 3.75 -9.23 -3.18
C ASN A 245 2.94 -7.94 -3.20
N ALA A 246 2.46 -7.58 -4.39
CA ALA A 246 1.70 -6.37 -4.60
C ALA A 246 0.24 -6.55 -4.17
N TYR A 247 -0.27 -5.56 -3.47
CA TYR A 247 -1.65 -5.48 -3.04
C TYR A 247 -2.52 -4.67 -4.00
N SER A 248 -3.82 -4.99 -3.99
CA SER A 248 -4.87 -4.20 -4.62
C SER A 248 -5.54 -3.29 -3.61
N ILE A 249 -5.92 -2.09 -4.04
CA ILE A 249 -6.82 -1.23 -3.27
C ILE A 249 -8.15 -1.95 -3.11
N GLY A 250 -8.69 -1.95 -1.89
CA GLY A 250 -9.88 -2.71 -1.53
C GLY A 250 -9.67 -4.21 -1.31
N ALA A 251 -8.43 -4.71 -1.36
CA ALA A 251 -8.13 -6.06 -0.89
C ALA A 251 -8.42 -6.17 0.61
N LEU A 252 -9.00 -7.30 1.02
CA LEU A 252 -9.12 -7.66 2.43
C LEU A 252 -7.83 -8.35 2.86
N ASP A 253 -6.91 -7.61 3.47
CA ASP A 253 -5.61 -8.11 3.90
C ASP A 253 -5.69 -8.68 5.33
N PHE A 254 -5.10 -9.85 5.56
CA PHE A 254 -5.05 -10.49 6.88
C PHE A 254 -3.68 -10.29 7.55
N THR A 255 -3.52 -9.15 8.23
CA THR A 255 -2.34 -8.85 9.04
C THR A 255 -2.32 -9.71 10.30
N GLY A 256 -1.74 -10.90 10.22
CA GLY A 256 -1.99 -11.96 11.20
C GLY A 256 -3.42 -12.49 11.06
N ASP A 257 -4.17 -12.53 12.17
CA ASP A 257 -5.58 -12.92 12.19
C ASP A 257 -6.56 -11.75 12.08
N THR A 258 -6.04 -10.52 11.92
CA THR A 258 -6.88 -9.30 11.88
C THR A 258 -7.10 -8.83 10.44
N PRO A 259 -8.35 -8.73 9.98
CA PRO A 259 -8.68 -8.25 8.64
C PRO A 259 -8.65 -6.72 8.53
N ILE A 260 -8.12 -6.20 7.42
CA ILE A 260 -8.15 -4.79 7.03
C ILE A 260 -8.45 -4.62 5.54
N LEU A 261 -9.43 -3.78 5.19
CA LEU A 261 -9.68 -3.37 3.81
C LEU A 261 -8.71 -2.26 3.41
N LEU A 262 -7.80 -2.53 2.48
CA LEU A 262 -6.78 -1.57 2.09
C LEU A 262 -7.39 -0.36 1.37
N GLY A 263 -7.04 0.83 1.86
CA GLY A 263 -7.56 2.10 1.36
C GLY A 263 -6.69 2.73 0.26
N PRO A 264 -7.08 3.90 -0.27
CA PRO A 264 -6.34 4.58 -1.32
C PRO A 264 -4.98 5.13 -0.89
N ASP A 265 -4.74 5.33 0.42
CA ASP A 265 -3.44 5.67 1.00
C ASP A 265 -2.73 4.43 1.58
N GLY A 266 -3.22 3.24 1.24
CA GLY A 266 -2.75 1.96 1.77
C GLY A 266 -1.41 1.50 1.17
N PRO A 267 -0.84 0.43 1.76
CA PRO A 267 0.46 -0.10 1.35
C PRO A 267 0.38 -0.75 -0.03
N SER A 268 1.48 -0.62 -0.81
CA SER A 268 1.57 -1.26 -2.13
C SER A 268 2.08 -2.69 -2.07
N LEU A 269 3.19 -2.92 -1.38
CA LEU A 269 3.85 -4.20 -1.29
C LEU A 269 3.77 -4.67 0.17
N GLY A 270 3.40 -5.92 0.39
CA GLY A 270 3.40 -6.51 1.72
C GLY A 270 3.33 -8.02 1.70
N GLY A 271 3.46 -8.62 2.88
CA GLY A 271 3.69 -10.06 3.05
C GLY A 271 2.56 -10.80 3.75
N PHE A 272 1.31 -10.45 3.47
CA PHE A 272 0.12 -11.12 4.02
C PHE A 272 -0.87 -11.52 2.92
N VAL A 273 -1.69 -12.54 3.18
CA VAL A 273 -2.68 -13.04 2.24
C VAL A 273 -3.96 -12.20 2.19
N CYS A 274 -4.62 -12.23 1.04
CA CYS A 274 -5.85 -11.48 0.73
C CYS A 274 -6.86 -12.41 0.03
N PRO A 275 -7.91 -12.90 0.70
CA PRO A 275 -8.83 -13.87 0.10
C PRO A 275 -9.83 -13.25 -0.89
N VAL A 276 -10.15 -11.96 -0.73
CA VAL A 276 -11.11 -11.24 -1.58
C VAL A 276 -10.66 -9.80 -1.85
N THR A 277 -11.15 -9.22 -2.94
CA THR A 277 -10.91 -7.81 -3.29
C THR A 277 -12.21 -7.13 -3.69
N VAL A 278 -12.48 -5.95 -3.10
CA VAL A 278 -13.63 -5.11 -3.46
C VAL A 278 -13.49 -4.61 -4.88
N VAL A 279 -14.54 -4.84 -5.68
CA VAL A 279 -14.54 -4.45 -7.10
C VAL A 279 -14.43 -2.93 -7.25
N THR A 280 -13.73 -2.48 -8.28
CA THR A 280 -13.36 -1.08 -8.52
C THR A 280 -14.54 -0.13 -8.33
N ALA A 281 -15.69 -0.45 -8.93
CA ALA A 281 -16.87 0.39 -8.88
C ALA A 281 -17.57 0.45 -7.50
N GLN A 282 -17.17 -0.38 -6.54
CA GLN A 282 -17.74 -0.42 -5.19
C GLN A 282 -16.76 0.09 -4.12
N ARG A 283 -15.51 0.40 -4.51
CA ARG A 283 -14.49 0.96 -3.60
C ARG A 283 -14.95 2.24 -2.90
N TRP A 284 -15.84 3.02 -3.52
CA TRP A 284 -16.40 4.23 -2.92
C TRP A 284 -17.05 4.01 -1.54
N LYS A 285 -17.62 2.82 -1.30
CA LYS A 285 -18.25 2.47 -0.02
C LYS A 285 -17.25 2.50 1.13
N LEU A 286 -15.97 2.17 0.89
CA LEU A 286 -14.91 2.20 1.91
C LEU A 286 -14.73 3.62 2.47
N GLY A 287 -14.89 4.65 1.64
CA GLY A 287 -14.84 6.05 2.08
C GLY A 287 -15.99 6.46 2.99
N GLN A 288 -17.06 5.68 3.06
CA GLN A 288 -18.26 5.99 3.83
C GLN A 288 -18.47 5.09 5.05
N LEU A 289 -17.68 4.02 5.19
CA LEU A 289 -17.61 3.20 6.39
C LEU A 289 -17.16 4.05 7.58
N LYS A 290 -17.87 3.94 8.71
CA LYS A 290 -17.46 4.54 9.99
C LYS A 290 -17.43 3.49 11.10
N PRO A 291 -16.72 3.75 12.21
CA PRO A 291 -16.67 2.83 13.34
C PRO A 291 -18.08 2.43 13.83
N GLY A 292 -18.28 1.13 14.06
CA GLY A 292 -19.56 0.53 14.45
C GLY A 292 -20.52 0.21 13.30
N ASP A 293 -20.19 0.58 12.04
CA ASP A 293 -20.94 0.05 10.88
C ASP A 293 -20.70 -1.46 10.74
N THR A 294 -21.69 -2.16 10.16
CA THR A 294 -21.55 -3.57 9.77
C THR A 294 -21.28 -3.72 8.28
N VAL A 295 -20.46 -4.71 7.92
CA VAL A 295 -20.04 -5.02 6.55
C VAL A 295 -20.23 -6.50 6.28
N ARG A 296 -20.97 -6.83 5.22
CA ARG A 296 -21.01 -8.18 4.65
C ARG A 296 -20.39 -8.19 3.26
N PHE A 297 -19.52 -9.18 3.02
CA PHE A 297 -18.96 -9.41 1.69
C PHE A 297 -19.93 -10.20 0.83
N VAL A 298 -20.11 -9.78 -0.42
CA VAL A 298 -20.96 -10.46 -1.39
C VAL A 298 -20.13 -10.78 -2.62
N ALA A 299 -19.87 -12.07 -2.84
CA ALA A 299 -19.15 -12.53 -4.01
C ALA A 299 -19.92 -12.16 -5.30
N VAL A 300 -19.20 -11.65 -6.30
CA VAL A 300 -19.72 -11.36 -7.64
C VAL A 300 -18.80 -11.96 -8.70
N ARG A 301 -19.37 -12.27 -9.87
CA ARG A 301 -18.60 -12.65 -11.05
C ARG A 301 -17.84 -11.46 -11.60
N SER A 302 -16.57 -11.65 -11.90
CA SER A 302 -15.67 -10.62 -12.45
C SER A 302 -16.18 -10.01 -13.77
N GLY A 303 -16.89 -10.77 -14.60
CA GLY A 303 -17.50 -10.27 -15.84
C GLY A 303 -18.82 -9.50 -15.66
N GLU A 304 -19.37 -9.42 -14.45
CA GLU A 304 -20.67 -8.77 -14.15
C GLU A 304 -20.53 -7.48 -13.34
N THR A 305 -19.30 -7.03 -13.09
CA THR A 305 -19.01 -5.81 -12.33
C THR A 305 -19.46 -4.56 -13.09
N ALA A 306 -19.77 -3.51 -12.34
CA ALA A 306 -20.05 -2.21 -12.94
C ALA A 306 -18.73 -1.55 -13.37
N SER A 307 -18.76 -0.83 -14.49
CA SER A 307 -17.62 -0.05 -14.96
C SER A 307 -17.21 1.02 -13.94
N PRO A 308 -15.90 1.17 -13.63
CA PRO A 308 -15.42 2.24 -12.77
C PRO A 308 -15.59 3.63 -13.40
N ALA A 309 -15.71 3.73 -14.73
CA ALA A 309 -15.94 4.98 -15.43
C ALA A 309 -17.37 5.54 -15.25
N GLN A 310 -18.35 4.69 -14.89
CA GLN A 310 -19.73 5.12 -14.68
C GLN A 310 -19.91 5.83 -13.33
N VAL A 311 -20.70 6.91 -13.30
CA VAL A 311 -21.07 7.66 -12.07
C VAL A 311 -22.58 7.85 -11.89
N GLY A 312 -23.41 7.33 -12.80
CA GLY A 312 -24.87 7.38 -12.71
C GLY A 312 -25.50 6.01 -12.38
N LEU A 313 -26.70 5.75 -12.89
CA LEU A 313 -27.41 4.46 -12.71
C LEU A 313 -26.54 3.22 -12.98
N GLY A 314 -25.68 3.26 -14.00
CA GLY A 314 -24.76 2.17 -14.34
C GLY A 314 -23.76 1.82 -13.25
N ARG A 315 -23.51 2.73 -12.29
CA ARG A 315 -22.65 2.51 -11.13
C ARG A 315 -23.30 1.59 -10.08
N ARG A 316 -24.63 1.36 -10.16
CA ARG A 316 -25.40 0.52 -9.23
C ARG A 316 -25.22 0.93 -7.75
N ALA A 317 -25.10 2.24 -7.50
CA ALA A 317 -24.85 2.79 -6.17
C ALA A 317 -26.10 3.31 -5.45
N THR A 318 -27.25 3.40 -6.12
CA THR A 318 -28.51 3.94 -5.59
C THR A 318 -29.20 3.02 -4.57
N VAL A 319 -28.71 1.79 -4.41
CA VAL A 319 -29.19 0.83 -3.42
C VAL A 319 -28.00 0.34 -2.58
N PRO A 320 -28.19 0.15 -1.26
CA PRO A 320 -27.10 -0.32 -0.40
C PRO A 320 -26.76 -1.80 -0.62
N HIS A 321 -27.69 -2.56 -1.19
CA HIS A 321 -27.56 -4.00 -1.45
C HIS A 321 -26.75 -4.30 -2.72
N VAL A 322 -26.03 -5.41 -2.70
CA VAL A 322 -25.34 -5.95 -3.86
C VAL A 322 -26.26 -6.96 -4.54
N LEU A 323 -26.57 -6.72 -5.81
CA LEU A 323 -27.26 -7.68 -6.66
C LEU A 323 -26.23 -8.66 -7.22
N SER A 324 -26.27 -9.90 -6.76
CA SER A 324 -25.36 -10.97 -7.20
C SER A 324 -26.11 -12.28 -7.42
N THR A 325 -25.66 -13.05 -8.42
CA THR A 325 -26.08 -14.44 -8.65
C THR A 325 -25.07 -15.45 -8.10
N GLY A 326 -23.95 -14.99 -7.55
CA GLY A 326 -22.83 -15.79 -7.06
C GLY A 326 -21.47 -15.21 -7.47
N GLY A 327 -20.40 -15.82 -6.96
CA GLY A 327 -19.02 -15.54 -7.38
C GLY A 327 -18.59 -16.36 -8.59
N ASP A 328 -17.33 -16.20 -8.97
CA ASP A 328 -16.64 -17.12 -9.89
C ASP A 328 -16.22 -18.40 -9.14
N ASP A 329 -16.42 -19.58 -9.73
CA ASP A 329 -16.20 -20.90 -9.09
C ASP A 329 -14.73 -21.39 -9.16
N ASP A 330 -13.78 -20.46 -9.16
CA ASP A 330 -12.35 -20.73 -9.38
C ASP A 330 -11.45 -20.49 -8.15
N ASN A 331 -12.05 -20.12 -7.01
CA ASN A 331 -11.34 -19.75 -5.78
C ASN A 331 -10.27 -18.66 -5.98
N GLY A 332 -10.40 -17.83 -7.02
CA GLY A 332 -9.45 -16.78 -7.38
C GLY A 332 -8.28 -17.23 -8.24
N ILE A 333 -8.21 -18.50 -8.68
CA ILE A 333 -7.15 -19.00 -9.58
C ILE A 333 -7.70 -19.07 -11.00
N LEU A 334 -7.27 -18.15 -11.85
CA LEU A 334 -7.71 -18.04 -13.24
C LEU A 334 -7.11 -19.12 -14.13
N ALA A 335 -5.82 -19.43 -13.94
CA ALA A 335 -5.14 -20.51 -14.63
C ALA A 335 -3.91 -20.99 -13.87
N ARG A 336 -3.47 -22.20 -14.19
CA ARG A 336 -2.14 -22.72 -13.88
C ARG A 336 -1.48 -23.18 -15.16
N SER A 337 -0.22 -22.82 -15.33
CA SER A 337 0.62 -23.26 -16.44
C SER A 337 2.03 -23.58 -15.93
N ARG A 338 2.95 -23.76 -16.88
CA ARG A 338 4.38 -23.87 -16.63
C ARG A 338 5.11 -22.95 -17.60
N THR A 339 6.32 -22.55 -17.23
CA THR A 339 7.26 -21.88 -18.13
C THR A 339 7.51 -22.70 -19.40
N ALA A 340 7.99 -22.06 -20.47
CA ALA A 340 8.20 -22.70 -21.77
C ALA A 340 9.13 -23.93 -21.73
N ASP A 341 10.09 -23.95 -20.79
CA ASP A 341 10.98 -25.09 -20.52
C ASP A 341 10.33 -26.22 -19.69
N GLY A 342 9.10 -26.01 -19.20
CA GLY A 342 8.32 -26.93 -18.39
C GLY A 342 8.74 -27.01 -16.91
N THR A 343 9.72 -26.23 -16.45
CA THR A 343 10.33 -26.41 -15.13
C THR A 343 9.58 -25.69 -14.02
N THR A 344 9.19 -24.43 -14.24
CA THR A 344 8.64 -23.55 -13.20
C THR A 344 7.13 -23.45 -13.34
N ALA A 345 6.40 -23.73 -12.25
CA ALA A 345 4.96 -23.53 -12.23
C ALA A 345 4.60 -22.03 -12.29
N VAL A 346 3.53 -21.68 -13.01
CA VAL A 346 3.00 -20.31 -13.05
C VAL A 346 1.53 -20.35 -12.64
N THR A 347 1.15 -19.53 -11.67
CA THR A 347 -0.24 -19.41 -11.21
C THR A 347 -0.74 -17.99 -11.48
N TYR A 348 -1.85 -17.88 -12.18
CA TYR A 348 -2.50 -16.61 -12.49
C TYR A 348 -3.69 -16.43 -11.57
N ARG A 349 -3.65 -15.41 -10.70
CA ARG A 349 -4.67 -15.17 -9.68
C ARG A 349 -5.43 -13.89 -9.98
N ARG A 350 -6.74 -13.93 -9.80
CA ARG A 350 -7.58 -12.73 -9.82
C ARG A 350 -7.24 -11.88 -8.61
N SER A 351 -7.02 -10.57 -8.79
CA SER A 351 -6.76 -9.64 -7.69
C SER A 351 -7.62 -8.39 -7.82
N GLY A 352 -8.92 -8.57 -7.65
CA GLY A 352 -9.95 -7.60 -8.06
C GLY A 352 -10.40 -7.81 -9.50
N ASP A 353 -11.27 -6.92 -9.97
CA ASP A 353 -11.69 -6.85 -11.37
C ASP A 353 -10.67 -6.13 -12.27
N ASP A 354 -9.72 -5.39 -11.69
CA ASP A 354 -8.72 -4.57 -12.39
C ASP A 354 -7.28 -5.12 -12.35
N ASN A 355 -7.02 -6.29 -11.75
CA ASN A 355 -5.66 -6.86 -11.69
C ASN A 355 -5.63 -8.38 -11.88
N ILE A 356 -4.52 -8.87 -12.44
CA ILE A 356 -4.07 -10.27 -12.34
C ILE A 356 -2.71 -10.30 -11.66
N LEU A 357 -2.57 -11.18 -10.67
CA LEU A 357 -1.29 -11.49 -10.03
C LEU A 357 -0.71 -12.76 -10.66
N VAL A 358 0.41 -12.62 -11.34
CA VAL A 358 1.18 -13.75 -11.90
C VAL A 358 2.21 -14.19 -10.87
N GLU A 359 2.14 -15.44 -10.42
CA GLU A 359 3.04 -16.00 -9.39
C GLU A 359 3.88 -17.16 -9.96
N TYR A 360 5.18 -17.17 -9.64
CA TYR A 360 6.13 -18.15 -10.16
C TYR A 360 6.65 -19.11 -9.10
N GLY A 361 6.71 -20.41 -9.41
CA GLY A 361 7.38 -21.44 -8.61
C GLY A 361 6.70 -21.76 -7.28
N ASP A 362 7.43 -22.35 -6.35
CA ASP A 362 6.96 -22.60 -4.99
C ASP A 362 7.07 -21.34 -4.11
N LEU A 363 6.52 -21.38 -2.90
CA LEU A 363 6.63 -20.30 -1.90
C LEU A 363 8.03 -20.32 -1.25
N THR A 364 9.05 -20.00 -2.05
CA THR A 364 10.47 -19.94 -1.64
C THR A 364 11.13 -18.64 -2.12
N LEU A 365 12.22 -18.25 -1.45
CA LEU A 365 13.04 -17.13 -1.87
C LEU A 365 14.10 -17.57 -2.88
N ASP A 366 13.76 -17.44 -4.16
CA ASP A 366 14.61 -17.77 -5.30
C ASP A 366 14.77 -16.58 -6.26
N LEU A 367 16.03 -16.20 -6.51
CA LEU A 367 16.36 -15.07 -7.39
C LEU A 367 16.06 -15.37 -8.87
N ALA A 368 16.01 -16.64 -9.28
CA ALA A 368 15.59 -17.03 -10.62
C ALA A 368 14.10 -16.73 -10.85
N LEU A 369 13.26 -16.93 -9.84
CA LEU A 369 11.84 -16.56 -9.89
C LEU A 369 11.69 -15.03 -9.99
N ARG A 370 12.47 -14.28 -9.20
CA ARG A 370 12.47 -12.81 -9.28
C ARG A 370 12.99 -12.30 -10.63
N ALA A 371 13.97 -12.99 -11.22
CA ALA A 371 14.49 -12.69 -12.54
C ALA A 371 13.40 -12.87 -13.61
N ARG A 372 12.64 -13.97 -13.53
CA ARG A 372 11.51 -14.22 -14.44
C ARG A 372 10.41 -13.16 -14.31
N VAL A 373 10.07 -12.74 -13.09
CA VAL A 373 9.16 -11.60 -12.81
C VAL A 373 9.64 -10.33 -13.52
N HIS A 374 10.95 -10.05 -13.49
CA HIS A 374 11.50 -8.88 -14.17
C HIS A 374 11.38 -8.99 -15.69
N ALA A 375 11.74 -10.15 -16.25
CA ALA A 375 11.64 -10.41 -17.68
C ALA A 375 10.20 -10.24 -18.19
N LEU A 376 9.21 -10.73 -17.45
CA LEU A 376 7.79 -10.53 -17.78
C LEU A 376 7.42 -9.03 -17.75
N GLY A 377 7.85 -8.33 -16.70
CA GLY A 377 7.63 -6.89 -16.57
C GLY A 377 8.21 -6.09 -17.74
N GLU A 378 9.46 -6.34 -18.12
CA GLU A 378 10.12 -5.68 -19.26
C GLU A 378 9.43 -6.02 -20.60
N ARG A 379 9.03 -7.29 -20.79
CA ARG A 379 8.29 -7.73 -21.99
C ARG A 379 6.96 -6.99 -22.14
N ILE A 380 6.21 -6.83 -21.06
CA ILE A 380 4.93 -6.11 -21.04
C ILE A 380 5.16 -4.60 -21.22
N GLU A 381 6.13 -4.02 -20.52
CA GLU A 381 6.47 -2.60 -20.60
C GLU A 381 7.01 -2.21 -21.99
N ALA A 382 7.60 -3.15 -22.74
CA ALA A 382 7.99 -2.92 -24.12
C ALA A 382 6.79 -2.77 -25.08
N ASP A 383 5.71 -3.55 -24.85
CA ASP A 383 4.50 -3.48 -25.68
C ASP A 383 3.61 -2.28 -25.35
N ARG A 384 3.55 -1.89 -24.06
CA ARG A 384 2.66 -0.85 -23.51
C ARG A 384 1.23 -0.91 -24.08
N PRO A 385 0.52 -2.04 -23.90
CA PRO A 385 -0.82 -2.16 -24.45
C PRO A 385 -1.74 -1.08 -23.88
N ARG A 386 -2.68 -0.61 -24.70
CA ARG A 386 -3.71 0.34 -24.27
C ARG A 386 -4.44 -0.22 -23.05
N GLY A 387 -4.62 0.61 -22.03
CA GLY A 387 -5.33 0.23 -20.81
C GLY A 387 -4.45 -0.40 -19.72
N LEU A 388 -3.16 -0.67 -19.97
CA LEU A 388 -2.21 -1.00 -18.90
C LEU A 388 -2.00 0.24 -18.01
N LEU A 389 -2.14 0.07 -16.70
CA LEU A 389 -2.06 1.17 -15.71
C LEU A 389 -0.82 1.07 -14.82
N ASP A 390 -0.47 -0.13 -14.35
CA ASP A 390 0.70 -0.32 -13.50
C ASP A 390 1.24 -1.77 -13.58
N LEU A 391 2.53 -1.92 -13.30
CA LEU A 391 3.26 -3.19 -13.20
C LEU A 391 4.02 -3.19 -11.89
N THR A 392 3.55 -3.94 -10.91
CA THR A 392 4.13 -3.96 -9.57
C THR A 392 4.78 -5.31 -9.28
N PRO A 393 6.12 -5.39 -9.29
CA PRO A 393 6.83 -6.62 -8.98
C PRO A 393 6.85 -6.85 -7.46
N GLY A 394 6.53 -8.08 -7.06
CA GLY A 394 6.84 -8.65 -5.75
C GLY A 394 8.11 -9.49 -5.80
N ILE A 395 8.32 -10.33 -4.77
CA ILE A 395 9.48 -11.22 -4.70
C ILE A 395 9.44 -12.29 -5.81
N ARG A 396 8.30 -12.96 -5.97
CA ARG A 396 8.09 -14.07 -6.92
C ARG A 396 6.82 -13.89 -7.74
N SER A 397 6.37 -12.65 -7.87
CA SER A 397 5.11 -12.34 -8.54
C SER A 397 5.16 -11.01 -9.28
N LEU A 398 4.34 -10.86 -10.32
CA LEU A 398 4.05 -9.58 -10.96
C LEU A 398 2.56 -9.31 -10.88
N GLN A 399 2.16 -8.19 -10.29
CA GLN A 399 0.80 -7.70 -10.42
C GLN A 399 0.69 -6.80 -11.64
N VAL A 400 -0.24 -7.16 -12.53
CA VAL A 400 -0.55 -6.42 -13.75
C VAL A 400 -1.90 -5.75 -13.54
N LYS A 401 -1.89 -4.41 -13.46
CA LYS A 401 -3.08 -3.58 -13.30
C LYS A 401 -3.51 -3.02 -14.64
N ALA A 402 -4.77 -3.20 -15.00
CA ALA A 402 -5.33 -2.68 -16.24
C ALA A 402 -6.71 -2.06 -16.02
N ASP A 403 -7.10 -1.17 -16.94
CA ASP A 403 -8.44 -0.62 -17.01
C ASP A 403 -9.45 -1.75 -17.35
N PRO A 404 -10.38 -2.09 -16.44
CA PRO A 404 -11.32 -3.18 -16.65
C PRO A 404 -12.35 -2.88 -17.76
N ASP A 405 -12.49 -1.62 -18.19
CA ASP A 405 -13.32 -1.27 -19.36
C ASP A 405 -12.59 -1.53 -20.70
N VAL A 406 -11.28 -1.76 -20.66
CA VAL A 406 -10.45 -2.10 -21.82
C VAL A 406 -10.10 -3.59 -21.82
N TRP A 407 -9.75 -4.13 -20.66
CA TRP A 407 -9.32 -5.52 -20.49
C TRP A 407 -10.31 -6.31 -19.64
N SER A 408 -10.93 -7.31 -20.24
CA SER A 408 -11.58 -8.36 -19.44
C SER A 408 -10.51 -9.24 -18.79
N GLN A 409 -10.84 -9.83 -17.64
CA GLN A 409 -9.95 -10.78 -16.95
C GLN A 409 -9.54 -11.95 -17.87
N ALA A 410 -10.46 -12.47 -18.69
CA ALA A 410 -10.17 -13.56 -19.62
C ALA A 410 -9.17 -13.14 -20.71
N THR A 411 -9.41 -12.00 -21.37
CA THR A 411 -8.51 -11.50 -22.43
C THR A 411 -7.14 -11.12 -21.90
N MET A 412 -7.07 -10.58 -20.67
CA MET A 412 -5.80 -10.26 -20.05
C MET A 412 -5.03 -11.52 -19.66
N LEU A 413 -5.72 -12.54 -19.14
CA LEU A 413 -5.13 -13.84 -18.84
C LEU A 413 -4.49 -14.48 -20.08
N ASP A 414 -5.24 -14.57 -21.18
CA ASP A 414 -4.75 -15.18 -22.43
C ASP A 414 -3.48 -14.48 -22.93
N TRP A 415 -3.49 -13.14 -22.92
CA TRP A 415 -2.35 -12.33 -23.31
C TRP A 415 -1.15 -12.48 -22.35
N LEU A 416 -1.38 -12.58 -21.04
CA LEU A 416 -0.30 -12.81 -20.07
C LEU A 416 0.33 -14.20 -20.22
N ILE A 417 -0.45 -15.22 -20.58
CA ILE A 417 0.06 -16.56 -20.90
C ILE A 417 0.92 -16.50 -22.17
N GLU A 418 0.49 -15.77 -23.19
CA GLU A 418 1.27 -15.55 -24.41
C GLU A 418 2.60 -14.85 -24.09
N CYS A 419 2.58 -13.71 -23.37
CA CYS A 419 3.79 -13.00 -22.98
C CYS A 419 4.79 -13.88 -22.20
N GLU A 420 4.29 -14.70 -21.27
CA GLU A 420 5.12 -15.63 -20.50
C GLU A 420 5.80 -16.66 -21.42
N SER A 421 5.07 -17.21 -22.38
CA SER A 421 5.57 -18.26 -23.28
C SER A 421 6.74 -17.81 -24.17
N GLU A 422 6.90 -16.50 -24.37
CA GLU A 422 7.94 -15.88 -25.21
C GLU A 422 9.21 -15.50 -24.44
N LEU A 423 9.22 -15.59 -23.11
CA LEU A 423 10.33 -15.10 -22.31
C LEU A 423 11.57 -16.02 -22.38
N PRO A 424 12.79 -15.46 -22.45
CA PRO A 424 14.04 -16.21 -22.45
C PRO A 424 14.31 -16.88 -21.09
N ALA A 425 15.22 -17.86 -21.05
CA ALA A 425 15.55 -18.57 -19.81
C ALA A 425 16.00 -17.60 -18.70
N ALA A 426 15.59 -17.86 -17.46
CA ALA A 426 15.87 -16.96 -16.34
C ALA A 426 17.39 -16.81 -16.06
N GLU A 427 18.17 -17.86 -16.34
CA GLU A 427 19.63 -17.90 -16.18
C GLU A 427 20.38 -16.89 -17.07
N ASP A 428 19.78 -16.49 -18.19
CA ASP A 428 20.34 -15.48 -19.09
C ASP A 428 20.19 -14.05 -18.56
N LEU A 429 19.56 -13.87 -17.39
CA LEU A 429 19.32 -12.53 -16.86
C LEU A 429 20.63 -11.83 -16.48
N VAL A 430 20.88 -10.71 -17.17
CA VAL A 430 21.86 -9.69 -16.81
C VAL A 430 21.15 -8.34 -16.76
N VAL A 431 21.21 -7.67 -15.61
CA VAL A 431 20.53 -6.38 -15.37
C VAL A 431 21.50 -5.31 -14.90
N PRO A 432 21.25 -4.03 -15.22
CA PRO A 432 21.91 -2.92 -14.54
C PRO A 432 21.68 -3.02 -13.03
N SER A 433 22.76 -2.94 -12.26
CA SER A 433 22.75 -3.11 -10.81
C SER A 433 23.78 -2.19 -10.19
N ARG A 434 23.32 -1.07 -9.64
CA ARG A 434 24.23 -0.11 -8.99
C ARG A 434 24.59 -0.62 -7.61
N THR A 435 25.83 -0.45 -7.20
CA THR A 435 26.18 -0.55 -5.78
C THR A 435 25.88 0.79 -5.12
N VAL A 436 24.97 0.79 -4.14
CA VAL A 436 24.54 1.98 -3.39
C VAL A 436 25.05 1.83 -1.96
N GLU A 437 26.14 2.53 -1.64
CA GLU A 437 26.75 2.51 -0.32
C GLU A 437 26.20 3.65 0.54
N LEU A 438 25.60 3.29 1.68
CA LEU A 438 24.85 4.18 2.59
C LEU A 438 25.43 4.16 4.01
N PRO A 439 25.34 5.28 4.77
CA PRO A 439 25.73 5.30 6.17
C PRO A 439 24.71 4.51 7.00
N LEU A 440 25.19 3.71 7.95
CA LEU A 440 24.32 3.04 8.92
C LEU A 440 24.79 3.37 10.34
N SER A 441 23.91 4.06 11.09
CA SER A 441 24.06 4.15 12.54
C SER A 441 23.51 2.87 13.16
N TRP A 442 24.42 2.04 13.67
CA TRP A 442 24.09 0.76 14.30
C TRP A 442 23.38 0.98 15.64
N ASP A 443 22.29 0.26 15.88
CA ASP A 443 21.52 0.33 17.14
C ASP A 443 21.07 1.76 17.50
N ASP A 444 20.69 2.53 16.47
CA ASP A 444 20.40 3.97 16.55
C ASP A 444 19.38 4.33 17.65
N PRO A 445 19.59 5.42 18.41
CA PRO A 445 18.70 5.85 19.49
C PRO A 445 17.22 5.99 19.11
N SER A 446 16.91 6.43 17.89
CA SER A 446 15.51 6.58 17.46
C SER A 446 14.82 5.23 17.24
N THR A 447 15.57 4.19 16.86
CA THR A 447 15.01 2.83 16.77
C THR A 447 14.77 2.23 18.15
N ARG A 448 15.60 2.57 19.14
CA ARG A 448 15.38 2.20 20.55
C ARG A 448 14.12 2.85 21.12
N GLU A 449 13.93 4.13 20.85
CA GLU A 449 12.71 4.85 21.21
C GLU A 449 11.45 4.17 20.61
N ALA A 450 11.53 3.71 19.35
CA ALA A 450 10.41 3.01 18.73
C ALA A 450 10.07 1.69 19.43
N ILE A 451 11.08 0.94 19.88
CA ILE A 451 10.89 -0.29 20.66
C ILE A 451 10.27 0.03 22.02
N GLU A 452 10.76 1.07 22.72
CA GLU A 452 10.21 1.51 24.00
C GLU A 452 8.74 1.93 23.89
N ARG A 453 8.39 2.74 22.88
CA ARG A 453 7.00 3.12 22.59
C ARG A 453 6.12 1.91 22.32
N TYR A 454 6.62 0.93 21.57
CA TYR A 454 5.89 -0.32 21.31
C TYR A 454 5.65 -1.12 22.60
N MET A 455 6.67 -1.25 23.46
CA MET A 455 6.52 -1.97 24.72
C MET A 455 5.51 -1.27 25.65
N LEU A 456 5.54 0.06 25.72
CA LEU A 456 4.66 0.84 26.58
C LEU A 456 3.20 0.89 26.09
N GLY A 457 2.99 0.95 24.76
CA GLY A 457 1.68 1.22 24.18
C GLY A 457 1.01 0.04 23.49
N VAL A 458 1.75 -1.04 23.20
CA VAL A 458 1.24 -2.15 22.37
C VAL A 458 1.48 -3.51 23.02
N ARG A 459 2.74 -3.90 23.24
CA ARG A 459 3.07 -5.23 23.75
C ARG A 459 4.46 -5.29 24.39
N SER A 460 4.49 -5.25 25.72
CA SER A 460 5.73 -5.29 26.50
C SER A 460 6.37 -6.67 26.62
N ASP A 461 5.60 -7.74 26.44
CA ASP A 461 6.01 -9.14 26.66
C ASP A 461 6.46 -9.85 25.39
N ALA A 462 6.63 -9.13 24.28
CA ALA A 462 6.97 -9.72 23.00
C ALA A 462 8.39 -10.33 23.02
N PRO A 463 8.61 -11.53 22.44
CA PRO A 463 9.92 -12.20 22.49
C PRO A 463 11.09 -11.44 21.85
N TRP A 464 10.80 -10.47 20.98
CA TRP A 464 11.79 -9.60 20.34
C TRP A 464 12.14 -8.34 21.15
N CYS A 465 11.41 -8.07 22.23
CA CYS A 465 11.68 -6.98 23.15
C CYS A 465 12.54 -7.45 24.34
N PRO A 466 13.34 -6.56 24.97
CA PRO A 466 13.48 -5.13 24.70
C PRO A 466 14.52 -4.79 23.61
N TRP A 467 15.13 -5.78 22.96
CA TRP A 467 16.24 -5.53 22.06
C TRP A 467 16.24 -6.43 20.82
N ASN A 468 15.87 -5.83 19.69
CA ASN A 468 15.73 -6.53 18.41
C ASN A 468 17.02 -7.18 17.91
N ILE A 469 18.18 -6.55 18.09
CA ILE A 469 19.48 -7.11 17.64
C ILE A 469 19.86 -8.35 18.46
N GLU A 470 19.61 -8.34 19.77
CA GLU A 470 19.77 -9.53 20.59
C GLU A 470 18.83 -10.65 20.10
N PHE A 471 17.59 -10.30 19.80
CA PHE A 471 16.63 -11.24 19.28
C PHE A 471 17.09 -11.85 17.94
N ILE A 472 17.61 -11.03 17.01
CA ILE A 472 18.21 -11.48 15.76
C ILE A 472 19.35 -12.49 16.02
N ARG A 473 20.23 -12.20 16.99
CA ARG A 473 21.30 -13.11 17.41
C ARG A 473 20.75 -14.47 17.84
N ARG A 474 19.73 -14.49 18.72
CA ARG A 474 19.10 -15.73 19.22
C ARG A 474 18.46 -16.54 18.11
N MET A 475 17.67 -15.88 17.26
CA MET A 475 16.99 -16.52 16.13
C MET A 475 17.96 -17.23 15.19
N ASN A 476 19.16 -16.67 15.00
CA ASN A 476 20.11 -17.14 14.01
C ASN A 476 21.28 -17.94 14.61
N GLY A 477 21.22 -18.25 15.91
CA GLY A 477 22.22 -19.09 16.58
C GLY A 477 23.61 -18.46 16.63
N LEU A 478 23.69 -17.13 16.65
CA LEU A 478 24.95 -16.40 16.60
C LEU A 478 25.59 -16.30 17.99
N GLY A 479 26.93 -16.37 18.02
CA GLY A 479 27.71 -16.39 19.26
C GLY A 479 27.66 -15.08 20.02
N SER A 480 27.51 -13.95 19.31
CA SER A 480 27.49 -12.61 19.89
C SER A 480 26.70 -11.62 19.05
N VAL A 481 26.40 -10.45 19.63
CA VAL A 481 25.82 -9.32 18.88
C VAL A 481 26.81 -8.78 17.84
N ASP A 482 28.11 -8.88 18.08
CA ASP A 482 29.14 -8.48 17.11
C ASP A 482 29.11 -9.33 15.83
N GLU A 483 28.71 -10.60 15.92
CA GLU A 483 28.49 -11.42 14.73
C GLU A 483 27.29 -10.94 13.91
N VAL A 484 26.24 -10.42 14.57
CA VAL A 484 25.12 -9.77 13.88
C VAL A 484 25.61 -8.53 13.14
N TYR A 485 26.38 -7.68 13.83
CA TYR A 485 26.98 -6.48 13.25
C TYR A 485 27.79 -6.82 12.00
N ARG A 486 28.75 -7.75 12.10
CA ARG A 486 29.59 -8.15 10.96
C ARG A 486 28.74 -8.70 9.82
N THR A 487 27.80 -9.60 10.11
CA THR A 487 26.91 -10.15 9.08
C THR A 487 26.12 -9.06 8.35
N VAL A 488 25.67 -8.02 9.06
CA VAL A 488 24.94 -6.91 8.45
C VAL A 488 25.84 -6.01 7.60
N PHE A 489 27.02 -5.64 8.09
CA PHE A 489 27.94 -4.74 7.39
C PHE A 489 28.72 -5.42 6.24
N ASP A 490 28.97 -6.73 6.33
CA ASP A 490 29.69 -7.50 5.30
C ASP A 490 28.75 -7.96 4.16
N ALA A 491 27.44 -7.84 4.33
CA ALA A 491 26.46 -8.23 3.33
C ALA A 491 26.30 -7.22 2.20
N GLU A 492 26.00 -7.75 1.02
CA GLU A 492 25.51 -7.00 -0.13
C GLU A 492 24.05 -7.38 -0.36
N TYR A 493 23.15 -6.39 -0.28
CA TYR A 493 21.71 -6.62 -0.29
C TYR A 493 21.12 -6.25 -1.65
N LEU A 494 20.64 -7.24 -2.39
CA LEU A 494 19.97 -7.05 -3.68
C LEU A 494 18.52 -6.58 -3.45
N VAL A 495 18.18 -5.41 -3.97
CA VAL A 495 16.82 -4.84 -3.94
C VAL A 495 15.92 -5.62 -4.90
N LEU A 496 14.96 -6.35 -4.36
CA LEU A 496 14.02 -7.16 -5.15
C LEU A 496 12.75 -6.36 -5.49
N GLY A 497 12.29 -5.49 -4.60
CA GLY A 497 11.10 -4.68 -4.79
C GLY A 497 11.22 -3.34 -4.07
N LEU A 498 10.26 -2.45 -4.33
CA LEU A 498 10.17 -1.13 -3.72
C LEU A 498 8.73 -0.92 -3.23
N GLY A 499 8.57 -0.08 -2.20
CA GLY A 499 7.28 0.16 -1.55
C GLY A 499 6.94 -0.82 -0.43
N ASP A 500 7.94 -1.46 0.21
CA ASP A 500 7.79 -2.27 1.43
C ASP A 500 8.43 -1.55 2.64
N VAL A 501 7.74 -0.65 3.35
CA VAL A 501 6.44 -0.09 2.98
C VAL A 501 6.54 1.41 2.67
N TYR A 502 5.90 1.80 1.57
CA TYR A 502 5.81 3.17 1.03
C TYR A 502 7.11 3.80 0.50
N LEU A 503 6.95 4.79 -0.39
CA LEU A 503 7.95 5.80 -0.77
C LEU A 503 9.36 5.27 -1.06
N GLY A 504 9.45 4.26 -1.93
CA GLY A 504 10.72 3.68 -2.36
C GLY A 504 11.43 2.85 -1.30
N ALA A 505 10.77 2.50 -0.19
CA ALA A 505 11.30 1.57 0.79
C ALA A 505 11.61 0.22 0.12
N PRO A 506 12.85 -0.28 0.18
CA PRO A 506 13.22 -1.50 -0.50
C PRO A 506 12.73 -2.73 0.27
N VAL A 507 12.41 -3.79 -0.46
CA VAL A 507 12.55 -5.16 0.05
C VAL A 507 13.81 -5.74 -0.58
N ALA A 508 14.83 -6.01 0.24
CA ALA A 508 16.14 -6.46 -0.22
C ALA A 508 16.56 -7.76 0.48
N VAL A 509 17.41 -8.56 -0.18
CA VAL A 509 17.95 -9.80 0.38
C VAL A 509 19.46 -9.84 0.24
N PRO A 510 20.21 -10.35 1.24
CA PRO A 510 21.61 -10.69 1.05
C PRO A 510 21.83 -11.65 -0.12
N LEU A 511 22.77 -11.29 -1.01
CA LEU A 511 23.20 -12.15 -2.13
C LEU A 511 23.82 -13.46 -1.62
N ASP A 512 24.62 -13.39 -0.55
CA ASP A 512 25.17 -14.55 0.13
C ASP A 512 24.13 -15.14 1.09
N PRO A 513 23.65 -16.39 0.89
CA PRO A 513 22.69 -17.02 1.78
C PRO A 513 23.16 -17.16 3.23
N ARG A 514 24.48 -17.14 3.49
CA ARG A 514 25.06 -17.16 4.84
C ARG A 514 24.78 -15.89 5.63
N HIS A 515 24.45 -14.79 4.94
CA HIS A 515 24.11 -13.49 5.53
C HIS A 515 22.60 -13.26 5.70
N ARG A 516 21.75 -14.19 5.27
CA ARG A 516 20.28 -14.10 5.38
C ARG A 516 19.81 -14.36 6.81
N LEU A 517 19.99 -13.37 7.68
CA LEU A 517 19.47 -13.38 9.05
C LEU A 517 17.94 -13.45 9.00
N VAL A 518 17.36 -14.55 9.48
CA VAL A 518 15.91 -14.77 9.44
C VAL A 518 15.28 -14.36 10.77
N THR A 519 14.22 -13.57 10.72
CA THR A 519 13.45 -13.11 11.89
C THR A 519 11.94 -13.25 11.67
N THR A 520 11.14 -13.01 12.72
CA THR A 520 9.70 -12.74 12.55
C THR A 520 9.44 -11.26 12.32
N LYS A 521 8.37 -10.95 11.58
CA LYS A 521 7.71 -9.63 11.66
C LYS A 521 7.00 -9.49 13.03
N TYR A 522 6.86 -8.27 13.53
CA TYR A 522 6.17 -7.95 14.79
C TYR A 522 4.72 -8.43 14.77
N ASN A 523 4.22 -8.88 15.94
CA ASN A 523 2.83 -9.25 16.15
C ASN A 523 2.26 -8.67 17.47
N PRO A 524 1.35 -7.67 17.42
CA PRO A 524 0.97 -6.90 16.22
C PRO A 524 2.11 -5.96 15.76
N ALA A 525 1.99 -5.39 14.56
CA ALA A 525 2.97 -4.43 14.04
C ALA A 525 3.05 -3.14 14.89
N ARG A 526 4.19 -2.43 14.82
CA ARG A 526 4.33 -1.11 15.47
C ARG A 526 3.43 -0.09 14.80
N THR A 527 2.88 0.81 15.61
CA THR A 527 2.16 2.01 15.14
C THR A 527 3.08 3.14 14.71
N TRP A 528 4.35 3.12 15.14
CA TRP A 528 5.35 4.15 14.84
C TRP A 528 6.74 3.55 14.60
N THR A 529 7.38 4.01 13.52
CA THR A 529 8.73 3.67 13.08
C THR A 529 9.37 4.96 12.55
N PRO A 530 10.58 5.32 12.99
CA PRO A 530 11.24 6.53 12.52
C PRO A 530 11.64 6.39 11.05
N GLU A 531 11.58 7.50 10.34
CA GLU A 531 12.00 7.58 8.94
C GLU A 531 13.46 7.11 8.76
N ASN A 532 13.64 6.25 7.77
CA ASN A 532 14.87 5.56 7.36
C ASN A 532 15.48 4.66 8.45
N ALA A 533 14.66 4.20 9.40
CA ALA A 533 15.00 3.02 10.16
C ALA A 533 15.31 1.86 9.20
N VAL A 534 16.27 1.03 9.58
CA VAL A 534 16.65 -0.18 8.85
C VAL A 534 16.23 -1.38 9.68
N GLY A 535 15.54 -2.33 9.08
CA GLY A 535 15.04 -3.51 9.79
C GLY A 535 15.08 -4.78 8.95
N ILE A 536 15.01 -5.91 9.64
CA ILE A 536 15.00 -7.27 9.08
C ILE A 536 13.69 -7.98 9.46
N GLY A 537 12.97 -8.53 8.48
CA GLY A 537 11.70 -9.23 8.65
C GLY A 537 11.65 -10.44 7.71
N GLY A 538 11.46 -11.65 8.25
CA GLY A 538 11.80 -12.85 7.47
C GLY A 538 13.28 -12.82 7.12
N ALA A 539 13.65 -13.17 5.88
CA ALA A 539 15.01 -13.03 5.35
C ALA A 539 15.31 -11.66 4.70
N TYR A 540 14.38 -10.71 4.81
CA TYR A 540 14.42 -9.46 4.05
C TYR A 540 14.89 -8.27 4.88
N LEU A 541 15.58 -7.35 4.22
CA LEU A 541 15.92 -6.03 4.73
C LEU A 541 14.99 -4.97 4.14
N CYS A 542 14.61 -4.01 4.98
CA CYS A 542 13.83 -2.83 4.62
C CYS A 542 14.51 -1.54 5.13
N ILE A 543 14.34 -0.44 4.38
CA ILE A 543 14.61 0.93 4.83
C ILE A 543 13.29 1.71 4.77
N TYR A 544 12.76 2.14 5.91
CA TYR A 544 11.46 2.83 5.95
C TYR A 544 11.56 4.20 5.27
N GLY A 545 10.90 4.39 4.12
CA GLY A 545 11.02 5.63 3.33
C GLY A 545 10.43 6.87 3.99
N MET A 546 9.57 6.67 4.99
CA MET A 546 8.89 7.71 5.75
C MET A 546 8.59 7.24 7.18
N GLU A 547 8.16 8.17 8.04
CA GLU A 547 7.69 7.88 9.40
C GLU A 547 6.30 7.21 9.35
N GLY A 548 6.12 6.05 9.97
CA GLY A 548 4.84 5.32 9.88
C GLY A 548 4.80 3.98 10.61
N PRO A 549 3.77 3.15 10.37
CA PRO A 549 3.71 1.80 10.93
C PRO A 549 4.81 0.89 10.35
N GLY A 550 5.17 -0.17 11.08
CA GLY A 550 6.22 -1.09 10.62
C GLY A 550 6.33 -2.39 11.41
N GLY A 551 6.72 -3.46 10.72
CA GLY A 551 6.78 -4.81 11.29
C GLY A 551 8.17 -5.41 11.44
N TYR A 552 9.21 -4.80 10.87
CA TYR A 552 10.54 -5.46 10.80
C TYR A 552 11.36 -5.21 12.07
N GLN A 553 12.27 -6.12 12.40
CA GLN A 553 13.19 -6.05 13.54
C GLN A 553 14.33 -5.06 13.24
N PHE A 554 14.42 -3.96 13.99
CA PHE A 554 15.46 -2.94 13.77
C PHE A 554 16.90 -3.44 13.95
N VAL A 555 17.78 -2.89 13.11
CA VAL A 555 19.25 -2.98 13.24
C VAL A 555 19.92 -1.61 13.34
N GLY A 556 19.27 -0.53 12.86
CA GLY A 556 19.86 0.80 12.87
C GLY A 556 19.06 1.81 12.07
N ARG A 557 19.70 2.91 11.67
CA ARG A 557 19.10 3.98 10.86
C ARG A 557 20.07 4.52 9.82
N THR A 558 19.55 4.96 8.68
CA THR A 558 20.33 5.52 7.56
C THR A 558 19.82 6.90 7.13
N THR A 559 20.38 7.45 6.05
CA THR A 559 19.92 8.69 5.42
C THR A 559 18.68 8.45 4.55
N GLN A 560 18.12 9.53 4.03
CA GLN A 560 16.89 9.53 3.26
C GLN A 560 17.02 8.68 1.99
N VAL A 561 16.08 7.75 1.80
CA VAL A 561 15.87 7.02 0.52
C VAL A 561 14.77 7.66 -0.33
N TRP A 562 14.14 8.72 0.18
CA TRP A 562 13.14 9.53 -0.48
C TRP A 562 13.51 11.02 -0.43
N ASN A 563 13.44 11.70 -1.57
CA ASN A 563 13.73 13.12 -1.71
C ASN A 563 12.48 13.97 -1.48
N HIS A 564 12.30 14.44 -0.25
CA HIS A 564 11.22 15.36 0.15
C HIS A 564 11.29 16.75 -0.51
N ARG A 565 12.40 17.09 -1.19
CA ARG A 565 12.55 18.36 -1.90
C ARG A 565 12.10 18.28 -3.36
N HIS A 566 11.80 17.09 -3.88
CA HIS A 566 11.41 16.89 -5.26
C HIS A 566 10.29 17.90 -5.66
N PRO A 567 10.39 18.59 -6.80
CA PRO A 567 11.31 18.35 -7.92
C PRO A 567 12.71 18.95 -7.78
N LEU A 568 13.05 19.60 -6.66
CA LEU A 568 14.42 20.05 -6.44
C LEU A 568 15.36 18.85 -6.23
N GLY A 569 16.55 18.93 -6.82
CA GLY A 569 17.56 17.89 -6.69
C GLY A 569 18.10 17.71 -5.27
N ALA A 570 18.57 16.50 -4.99
CA ALA A 570 19.31 16.15 -3.79
C ALA A 570 20.43 15.15 -4.16
N PRO A 571 21.57 15.14 -3.45
CA PRO A 571 22.67 14.21 -3.76
C PRO A 571 22.23 12.74 -3.74
N GLY A 572 22.65 11.98 -4.75
CA GLY A 572 22.29 10.57 -4.93
C GLY A 572 20.96 10.34 -5.66
N PHE A 573 20.07 11.33 -5.72
CA PHE A 573 18.76 11.21 -6.37
C PHE A 573 18.80 11.63 -7.84
N GLU A 574 18.01 10.96 -8.67
CA GLU A 574 17.81 11.36 -10.05
C GLU A 574 16.82 12.52 -10.14
N GLU A 575 17.02 13.43 -11.10
CA GLU A 575 16.19 14.64 -11.25
C GLU A 575 14.70 14.33 -11.37
N GLN A 576 14.35 13.26 -12.11
CA GLN A 576 12.97 12.91 -12.43
C GLN A 576 12.29 12.05 -11.36
N ARG A 577 13.01 11.61 -10.31
CA ARG A 577 12.51 10.57 -9.39
C ARG A 577 12.84 10.89 -7.93
N PRO A 578 11.84 10.92 -7.04
CA PRO A 578 12.10 11.15 -5.62
C PRO A 578 12.66 9.92 -4.88
N TRP A 579 12.59 8.71 -5.42
CA TRP A 579 13.15 7.52 -4.75
C TRP A 579 14.60 7.26 -5.16
N LEU A 580 15.44 6.89 -4.19
CA LEU A 580 16.88 6.67 -4.39
C LEU A 580 17.18 5.34 -5.10
N LEU A 581 16.53 4.27 -4.64
CA LEU A 581 16.86 2.89 -5.00
C LEU A 581 16.07 2.42 -6.22
N ARG A 582 16.70 1.56 -7.03
CA ARG A 582 16.09 0.90 -8.19
C ARG A 582 16.00 -0.60 -7.93
N PHE A 583 15.15 -1.28 -8.70
CA PHE A 583 15.18 -2.75 -8.73
C PHE A 583 16.58 -3.23 -9.12
N PHE A 584 17.05 -4.26 -8.41
CA PHE A 584 18.37 -4.86 -8.54
C PHE A 584 19.55 -3.98 -8.12
N ASP A 585 19.35 -2.82 -7.52
CA ASP A 585 20.46 -2.17 -6.80
C ASP A 585 20.99 -3.07 -5.69
N ARG A 586 22.26 -2.93 -5.37
CA ARG A 586 22.96 -3.65 -4.31
C ARG A 586 23.34 -2.67 -3.20
N ILE A 587 22.63 -2.75 -2.09
CA ILE A 587 22.89 -1.90 -0.93
C ILE A 587 24.10 -2.43 -0.17
N ARG A 588 25.00 -1.53 0.22
CA ARG A 588 26.11 -1.78 1.14
C ARG A 588 26.12 -0.71 2.23
N TRP A 589 26.65 -1.05 3.39
CA TRP A 589 26.68 -0.16 4.54
C TRP A 589 28.11 0.26 4.86
N TYR A 590 28.28 1.51 5.28
CA TYR A 590 29.46 1.94 6.01
C TYR A 590 29.04 2.49 7.38
N PRO A 591 29.80 2.17 8.46
CA PRO A 591 29.39 2.53 9.80
C PRO A 591 29.59 4.02 10.06
N VAL A 592 28.63 4.62 10.77
CA VAL A 592 28.71 5.98 11.30
C VAL A 592 28.14 6.01 12.73
N SER A 593 28.55 6.99 13.52
CA SER A 593 27.90 7.30 14.80
C SER A 593 26.51 7.91 14.58
N ALA A 594 25.67 7.90 15.63
CA ALA A 594 24.36 8.55 15.58
C ALA A 594 24.47 10.08 15.37
N GLU A 595 25.52 10.72 15.90
CA GLU A 595 25.77 12.15 15.72
C GLU A 595 26.14 12.48 14.27
N GLU A 596 27.10 11.76 13.69
CA GLU A 596 27.47 11.90 12.28
C GLU A 596 26.28 11.65 11.34
N LEU A 597 25.42 10.68 11.66
CA LEU A 597 24.22 10.41 10.88
C LEU A 597 23.26 11.60 10.88
N LEU A 598 23.08 12.29 12.01
CA LEU A 598 22.19 13.45 12.10
C LEU A 598 22.69 14.61 11.23
N ASP A 599 23.99 14.86 11.21
CA ASP A 599 24.60 15.87 10.34
C ASP A 599 24.40 15.52 8.86
N MET A 600 24.66 14.27 8.47
CA MET A 600 24.45 13.79 7.10
C MET A 600 22.97 13.90 6.68
N ARG A 601 22.04 13.56 7.58
CA ARG A 601 20.58 13.68 7.32
C ARG A 601 20.16 15.13 7.14
N ALA A 602 20.72 16.06 7.91
CA ALA A 602 20.44 17.49 7.78
C ALA A 602 20.97 18.05 6.44
N ASP A 603 22.13 17.58 5.99
CA ASP A 603 22.69 17.95 4.70
C ASP A 603 21.85 17.43 3.53
N VAL A 604 21.43 16.17 3.55
CA VAL A 604 20.54 15.59 2.53
C VAL A 604 19.19 16.33 2.50
N ALA A 605 18.61 16.66 3.66
CA ALA A 605 17.37 17.43 3.75
C ALA A 605 17.50 18.85 3.17
N ALA A 606 18.70 19.42 3.17
CA ALA A 606 19.02 20.68 2.50
C ALA A 606 19.51 20.50 1.05
N GLY A 607 19.49 19.26 0.54
CA GLY A 607 20.03 18.76 -0.73
C GLY A 607 21.47 19.19 -1.02
N ARG A 608 22.32 18.99 -0.02
CA ARG A 608 23.78 19.05 -0.10
C ARG A 608 24.37 17.82 0.59
N GLY A 609 25.70 17.75 0.67
CA GLY A 609 26.42 16.62 1.27
C GLY A 609 26.69 15.47 0.28
N ALA A 610 27.39 14.45 0.76
CA ALA A 610 27.83 13.30 -0.02
C ALA A 610 27.81 12.02 0.82
N SER A 611 26.70 11.77 1.50
CA SER A 611 26.50 10.57 2.32
C SER A 611 26.29 9.29 1.49
N THR A 612 25.76 9.42 0.27
CA THR A 612 25.51 8.27 -0.59
C THR A 612 26.59 8.16 -1.67
N ARG A 613 27.20 6.97 -1.80
CA ARG A 613 28.14 6.66 -2.89
C ARG A 613 27.49 5.65 -3.83
N ILE A 614 27.44 5.98 -5.12
CA ILE A 614 26.80 5.14 -6.14
C ILE A 614 27.86 4.77 -7.18
N ALA A 615 27.99 3.48 -7.44
CA ALA A 615 28.83 2.96 -8.53
C ALA A 615 27.95 2.14 -9.48
N ASP A 616 28.01 2.43 -10.77
CA ASP A 616 27.33 1.64 -11.79
C ASP A 616 27.96 0.24 -11.91
N GLY A 617 27.12 -0.74 -12.24
CA GLY A 617 27.52 -2.13 -12.38
C GLY A 617 26.39 -2.97 -12.96
N THR A 618 26.60 -4.29 -12.94
CA THR A 618 25.64 -5.29 -13.41
C THR A 618 25.49 -6.41 -12.41
N PHE A 619 24.32 -7.04 -12.41
CA PHE A 619 24.06 -8.29 -11.71
C PHE A 619 23.73 -9.36 -12.76
N SER A 620 24.45 -10.50 -12.69
CA SER A 620 24.21 -11.67 -13.53
C SER A 620 23.74 -12.83 -12.67
N LEU A 621 22.63 -13.46 -13.04
CA LEU A 621 22.13 -14.63 -12.32
C LEU A 621 23.07 -15.83 -12.47
N ALA A 622 23.68 -16.02 -13.66
CA ALA A 622 24.64 -17.08 -13.90
C ALA A 622 25.92 -16.95 -13.04
N GLU A 623 26.44 -15.73 -12.86
CA GLU A 623 27.58 -15.48 -11.96
C GLU A 623 27.21 -15.74 -10.50
N HIS A 624 26.00 -15.34 -10.09
CA HIS A 624 25.50 -15.63 -8.75
C HIS A 624 25.33 -17.13 -8.51
N GLN A 625 24.79 -17.88 -9.48
CA GLN A 625 24.69 -19.34 -9.38
C GLN A 625 26.07 -20.00 -9.26
N SER A 626 27.06 -19.54 -10.03
CA SER A 626 28.43 -20.02 -9.93
C SER A 626 29.03 -19.78 -8.53
N PHE A 627 28.71 -18.64 -7.91
CA PHE A 627 29.08 -18.35 -6.53
C PHE A 627 28.41 -19.31 -5.54
N LEU A 628 27.11 -19.58 -5.72
CA LEU A 628 26.38 -20.53 -4.86
C LEU A 628 26.98 -21.93 -4.95
N ASP A 629 27.24 -22.42 -6.16
CA ASP A 629 27.82 -23.75 -6.39
C ASP A 629 29.22 -23.88 -5.76
N ALA A 630 30.05 -22.84 -5.91
CA ALA A 630 31.40 -22.81 -5.33
C ALA A 630 31.41 -22.76 -3.79
N ASN A 631 30.32 -22.36 -3.15
CA ASN A 631 30.20 -22.21 -1.70
C ASN A 631 29.11 -23.13 -1.10
N ALA A 632 28.63 -24.13 -1.85
CA ALA A 632 27.44 -24.90 -1.51
C ALA A 632 27.51 -25.56 -0.12
N ASP A 633 28.64 -26.17 0.21
CA ASP A 633 28.84 -26.86 1.50
C ASP A 633 28.81 -25.88 2.68
N ASP A 634 29.52 -24.74 2.56
CA ASP A 634 29.55 -23.70 3.60
C ASP A 634 28.18 -23.05 3.79
N ILE A 635 27.47 -22.78 2.68
CA ILE A 635 26.11 -22.27 2.69
C ILE A 635 25.19 -23.26 3.41
N ALA A 636 25.22 -24.53 3.02
CA ALA A 636 24.38 -25.57 3.61
C ALA A 636 24.65 -25.72 5.11
N ALA A 637 25.92 -25.79 5.53
CA ALA A 637 26.31 -25.90 6.93
C ALA A 637 25.79 -24.70 7.76
N ARG A 638 25.94 -23.47 7.25
CA ARG A 638 25.46 -22.26 7.92
C ARG A 638 23.94 -22.24 8.03
N ARG A 639 23.23 -22.62 6.96
CA ARG A 639 21.77 -22.64 6.91
C ARG A 639 21.18 -23.65 7.88
N VAL A 640 21.74 -24.86 7.95
CA VAL A 640 21.33 -25.88 8.94
C VAL A 640 21.49 -25.36 10.37
N ALA A 641 22.60 -24.69 10.69
CA ALA A 641 22.82 -24.11 12.02
C ALA A 641 21.75 -23.03 12.36
N MET A 642 21.44 -22.15 11.41
CA MET A 642 20.42 -21.11 11.59
C MET A 642 19.01 -21.71 11.73
N GLU A 643 18.68 -22.76 10.96
CA GLU A 643 17.41 -23.48 11.07
C GLU A 643 17.23 -24.16 12.42
N SER A 644 18.27 -24.84 12.91
CA SER A 644 18.26 -25.43 14.24
C SER A 644 18.04 -24.38 15.33
N ALA A 645 18.71 -23.23 15.25
CA ALA A 645 18.53 -22.14 16.21
C ALA A 645 17.10 -21.58 16.20
N ARG A 646 16.52 -21.38 15.01
CA ARG A 646 15.12 -20.95 14.85
C ARG A 646 14.13 -21.95 15.43
N ALA A 647 14.34 -23.24 15.17
CA ALA A 647 13.48 -24.29 15.73
C ALA A 647 13.51 -24.28 17.27
N GLN A 648 14.70 -24.10 17.86
CA GLN A 648 14.85 -23.98 19.32
C GLN A 648 14.18 -22.72 19.88
N GLU A 649 14.30 -21.57 19.21
CA GLU A 649 13.63 -20.33 19.62
C GLU A 649 12.10 -20.46 19.52
N ARG A 650 11.58 -21.06 18.43
CA ARG A 650 10.15 -21.36 18.28
C ARG A 650 9.64 -22.28 19.39
N GLN A 651 10.41 -23.29 19.79
CA GLN A 651 10.03 -24.16 20.90
C GLN A 651 9.97 -23.37 22.21
N ARG A 652 10.94 -22.49 22.49
CA ARG A 652 10.90 -21.61 23.69
C ARG A 652 9.63 -20.75 23.72
N TRP A 653 9.21 -20.23 22.57
CA TRP A 653 7.96 -19.46 22.46
C TRP A 653 6.73 -20.30 22.74
N ALA A 654 6.68 -21.51 22.19
CA ALA A 654 5.61 -22.46 22.46
C ALA A 654 5.51 -22.79 23.96
N ASP A 655 6.66 -23.07 24.60
CA ASP A 655 6.75 -23.37 26.03
C ASP A 655 6.30 -22.18 26.90
N HIS A 656 6.47 -20.95 26.41
CA HIS A 656 6.04 -19.72 27.07
C HIS A 656 4.62 -19.28 26.69
N GLY A 657 3.89 -20.08 25.89
CA GLY A 657 2.49 -19.82 25.54
C GLY A 657 2.27 -18.78 24.45
N GLU A 658 3.30 -18.43 23.65
CA GLU A 658 3.18 -17.43 22.56
C GLU A 658 2.13 -17.82 21.51
N PHE A 659 2.00 -19.12 21.25
CA PHE A 659 1.05 -19.67 20.27
C PHE A 659 -0.26 -20.17 20.91
N ALA A 660 -0.45 -19.99 22.22
CA ALA A 660 -1.70 -20.36 22.88
C ALA A 660 -2.79 -19.34 22.53
N ALA A 661 -3.99 -19.82 22.18
CA ALA A 661 -5.14 -18.96 21.95
C ALA A 661 -5.38 -18.08 23.20
N LYS A 662 -5.20 -16.77 23.08
CA LYS A 662 -5.54 -15.84 24.15
C LYS A 662 -7.06 -15.84 24.29
N ALA A 663 -7.58 -16.24 25.44
CA ALA A 663 -9.01 -16.20 25.72
C ALA A 663 -9.52 -14.77 25.49
N VAL A 664 -10.54 -14.63 24.65
CA VAL A 664 -11.22 -13.35 24.41
C VAL A 664 -11.86 -12.95 25.74
N VAL A 665 -11.36 -11.86 26.34
CA VAL A 665 -12.08 -11.22 27.45
C VAL A 665 -13.27 -10.53 26.83
N ALA A 666 -14.46 -11.04 27.17
CA ALA A 666 -15.76 -10.58 26.70
C ALA A 666 -16.08 -9.14 27.12
#